data_AF-A0A210QN16-F1
#
_entry.id   AF-A0A210QN16-F1
#
_cell.length_a   1.000
_cell.length_b   1.000
_cell.length_c   1.000
_cell.angle_alpha   90.00
_cell.angle_beta   90.00
_cell.angle_gamma   90.00
#
_symmetry.space_group_name_H-M   'P 1'
#
loop_
_entity.id
_entity.type
_entity.pdbx_description
1 polymer ?
#
loop_
_entity_poly.entity_id
_entity_poly.type
_entity_poly.pdbx_seq_one_letter_code
_entity_poly.pdbx_strand_id
1 'polypeptide(L)'
;METQNGESGYVEILQKSQRPFNPLVVIEFTAGVKQAAIEWIVAKIQKSKAAGGAELDVNAVVMHHKQETVLYVGGSTERLLWAADMMDIKKEYRDGYHHEFSVDDVTNFRGSKDLDSFLTMAEKQKIILHELEAVRATEDDTAIAGYERFRLLSGNSIIKKYVSNGIIAKMYPLHDEEEIKRLGAEWYQLKKFANEQPIYQIRDYFGEKIGMYFAFLGFYTVALIPPAFIGILYLVTSWKSMYREAIFAVFNLIWATIFLEAWKRYCSELSFKWGQAQDVELNRSQEPRAMYHGTMDKNPVTGKPEPRYPKYKRSLRFYGVTVPVVGFCLMVAFYLMLGYFYLQAWADEVYAKDKTWLNMTLIYMPTAIYAVIIGIVNNFYRKIAKILNDFENHRLQSSYDNHLIVKLILFDFVNCFISLFYVAFYLQDMTLLRSHLAALLVTQQVIGQVREAMVPFIFVRRRKQQVDKVMQKEAAIQKVEYFNGEMDQTIQKQVNLESTMDEYEGTMDDYLEMFLQFGYVFLFSSAFPLAAFWALLNNVTEIRSDAFKMCRVFQRPFAESASNIGAWQVAFEVISVIAVITNCALIGMDPEVKKLLPSDISAVNIVIIFVAVEHVILAVKGAVAYCIPDTPKWVEIELEKMAFQSKQALHAERMAAASSQQKKLGDLLKLETRETSI
;
A
#
# COMPACT_ATOMS: atom_id res chain seq x y z
N MET A 1 -42.64 -29.71 35.42
CA MET A 1 -42.52 -30.29 34.07
C MET A 1 -42.88 -29.18 33.08
N GLU A 2 -41.87 -28.44 32.62
CA GLU A 2 -41.85 -27.78 31.33
C GLU A 2 -40.39 -27.41 31.10
N THR A 3 -39.75 -28.24 30.29
CA THR A 3 -38.34 -28.15 29.90
C THR A 3 -38.15 -26.95 28.98
N GLN A 4 -37.63 -25.84 29.52
CA GLN A 4 -36.86 -24.91 28.72
C GLN A 4 -35.52 -25.60 28.42
N ASN A 5 -35.49 -26.28 27.27
CA ASN A 5 -34.28 -26.80 26.67
C ASN A 5 -33.28 -25.64 26.55
N GLY A 6 -32.13 -25.79 27.20
CA GLY A 6 -30.98 -24.94 26.95
C GLY A 6 -30.59 -25.09 25.48
N GLU A 7 -30.67 -24.00 24.73
CA GLU A 7 -30.05 -23.87 23.42
C GLU A 7 -28.53 -23.99 23.61
N SER A 8 -28.06 -25.23 23.52
CA SER A 8 -26.65 -25.56 23.45
C SER A 8 -26.05 -24.86 22.22
N GLY A 9 -24.94 -24.15 22.42
CA GLY A 9 -24.20 -23.53 21.33
C GLY A 9 -23.59 -24.60 20.43
N TYR A 10 -24.30 -25.02 19.39
CA TYR A 10 -23.80 -25.95 18.38
C TYR A 10 -23.10 -25.18 17.24
N VAL A 11 -22.26 -25.87 16.46
CA VAL A 11 -21.73 -25.35 15.20
C VAL A 11 -22.38 -26.18 14.10
N GLU A 12 -23.05 -25.55 13.15
CA GLU A 12 -23.81 -26.25 12.09
C GLU A 12 -23.16 -26.00 10.73
N ILE A 13 -22.91 -27.07 9.98
CA ILE A 13 -22.41 -26.97 8.61
C ILE A 13 -23.62 -26.88 7.68
N LEU A 14 -23.90 -25.69 7.14
CA LEU A 14 -25.02 -25.49 6.22
C LEU A 14 -24.80 -26.20 4.88
N GLN A 15 -23.55 -26.24 4.42
CA GLN A 15 -23.19 -26.81 3.13
C GLN A 15 -21.73 -27.26 3.15
N LYS A 16 -21.48 -28.51 2.74
CA LYS A 16 -20.14 -29.11 2.66
C LYS A 16 -19.77 -29.29 1.18
N SER A 17 -18.54 -28.95 0.81
CA SER A 17 -17.99 -29.33 -0.49
C SER A 17 -17.94 -30.86 -0.60
N GLN A 18 -18.12 -31.36 -1.81
CA GLN A 18 -18.06 -32.79 -2.11
C GLN A 18 -16.66 -33.38 -1.90
N ARG A 19 -15.61 -32.53 -1.88
CA ARG A 19 -14.21 -32.94 -1.70
C ARG A 19 -13.57 -32.19 -0.52
N PRO A 20 -12.69 -32.83 0.26
CA PRO A 20 -11.87 -32.11 1.24
C PRO A 20 -10.89 -31.20 0.49
N PHE A 21 -10.71 -29.99 1.02
CA PHE A 21 -9.79 -29.00 0.45
C PHE A 21 -9.17 -28.15 1.56
N ASN A 22 -7.99 -27.58 1.29
CA ASN A 22 -7.34 -26.64 2.21
C ASN A 22 -7.98 -25.26 2.07
N PRO A 23 -8.54 -24.67 3.14
CA PRO A 23 -9.12 -23.33 3.06
C PRO A 23 -8.02 -22.30 2.87
N LEU A 24 -8.24 -21.40 1.91
CA LEU A 24 -7.29 -20.36 1.54
C LEU A 24 -7.81 -18.96 1.87
N VAL A 25 -9.12 -18.75 1.71
CA VAL A 25 -9.82 -17.49 1.97
C VAL A 25 -11.01 -17.73 2.88
N VAL A 26 -11.25 -16.80 3.80
CA VAL A 26 -12.37 -16.80 4.73
C VAL A 26 -13.29 -15.62 4.43
N ILE A 27 -14.60 -15.87 4.42
CA ILE A 27 -15.64 -14.84 4.30
C ILE A 27 -16.51 -14.89 5.55
N GLU A 28 -16.57 -13.77 6.27
CA GLU A 28 -17.41 -13.62 7.47
C GLU A 28 -18.64 -12.79 7.15
N PHE A 29 -19.82 -13.32 7.46
CA PHE A 29 -21.07 -12.58 7.35
C PHE A 29 -21.39 -11.83 8.63
N THR A 30 -22.09 -10.70 8.49
CA THR A 30 -22.64 -9.97 9.64
C THR A 30 -23.65 -10.83 10.40
N ALA A 31 -23.73 -10.67 11.72
CA ALA A 31 -24.67 -11.42 12.55
C ALA A 31 -26.13 -11.20 12.09
N GLY A 32 -26.89 -12.28 12.00
CA GLY A 32 -28.32 -12.25 11.61
C GLY A 32 -28.60 -12.11 10.11
N VAL A 33 -27.62 -12.40 9.24
CA VAL A 33 -27.84 -12.50 7.79
C VAL A 33 -28.79 -13.66 7.48
N LYS A 34 -29.72 -13.44 6.55
CA LYS A 34 -30.69 -14.46 6.14
C LYS A 34 -30.00 -15.66 5.48
N GLN A 35 -30.33 -16.88 5.92
CA GLN A 35 -29.79 -18.13 5.39
C GLN A 35 -29.94 -18.25 3.86
N ALA A 36 -31.08 -17.83 3.31
CA ALA A 36 -31.31 -17.82 1.86
C ALA A 36 -30.26 -16.99 1.08
N ALA A 37 -29.75 -15.90 1.66
CA ALA A 37 -28.70 -15.09 1.04
C ALA A 37 -27.35 -15.82 1.01
N ILE A 38 -27.09 -16.64 2.03
CA ILE A 38 -25.85 -17.41 2.20
C ILE A 38 -25.86 -18.62 1.27
N GLU A 39 -26.93 -19.41 1.26
CA GLU A 39 -27.08 -20.56 0.37
C GLU A 39 -27.02 -20.15 -1.11
N TRP A 40 -27.63 -19.00 -1.45
CA TRP A 40 -27.59 -18.48 -2.82
C TRP A 40 -26.19 -18.08 -3.27
N ILE A 41 -25.41 -17.39 -2.43
CA ILE A 41 -24.03 -17.01 -2.80
C ILE A 41 -23.11 -18.23 -2.88
N VAL A 42 -23.27 -19.19 -1.95
CA VAL A 42 -22.50 -20.45 -1.99
C VAL A 42 -22.80 -21.22 -3.28
N ALA A 43 -24.08 -21.33 -3.65
CA ALA A 43 -24.48 -21.99 -4.90
C ALA A 43 -23.90 -21.28 -6.14
N LYS A 44 -23.84 -19.94 -6.15
CA LYS A 44 -23.23 -19.17 -7.25
C LYS A 44 -21.71 -19.37 -7.33
N ILE A 45 -21.01 -19.43 -6.19
CA ILE A 45 -19.56 -19.66 -6.15
C ILE A 45 -19.22 -21.08 -6.62
N GLN A 46 -19.97 -22.08 -6.18
CA GLN A 46 -19.73 -23.49 -6.54
C GLN A 46 -20.12 -23.83 -7.98
N LYS A 47 -20.98 -23.02 -8.63
CA LYS A 47 -21.42 -23.26 -10.01
C LYS A 47 -20.24 -23.22 -10.99
N SER A 48 -20.30 -24.00 -12.07
CA SER A 48 -19.24 -24.05 -13.07
C SER A 48 -19.02 -22.72 -13.78
N LYS A 49 -17.79 -22.47 -14.26
CA LYS A 49 -17.44 -21.23 -14.96
C LYS A 49 -18.26 -21.03 -16.23
N ALA A 50 -18.54 -22.11 -16.97
CA ALA A 50 -19.40 -22.10 -18.16
C ALA A 50 -20.84 -21.64 -17.87
N ALA A 51 -21.32 -21.85 -16.64
CA ALA A 51 -22.66 -21.45 -16.22
C ALA A 51 -22.68 -20.13 -15.42
N GLY A 52 -21.58 -19.37 -15.45
CA GLY A 52 -21.44 -18.05 -14.83
C GLY A 52 -21.04 -18.06 -13.34
N GLY A 53 -20.55 -19.19 -12.82
CA GLY A 53 -20.01 -19.28 -11.45
C GLY A 53 -18.49 -19.22 -11.38
N ALA A 54 -17.92 -19.47 -10.20
CA ALA A 54 -16.47 -19.47 -9.97
C ALA A 54 -15.84 -20.87 -9.96
N GLU A 55 -16.64 -21.94 -9.82
CA GLU A 55 -16.16 -23.33 -9.70
C GLU A 55 -15.14 -23.50 -8.57
N LEU A 56 -15.43 -22.88 -7.42
CA LEU A 56 -14.60 -22.95 -6.22
C LEU A 56 -15.23 -23.86 -5.16
N ASP A 57 -14.37 -24.44 -4.33
CA ASP A 57 -14.78 -25.28 -3.22
C ASP A 57 -15.16 -24.39 -2.02
N VAL A 58 -16.34 -24.63 -1.46
CA VAL A 58 -16.87 -23.82 -0.34
C VAL A 58 -17.45 -24.71 0.75
N ASN A 59 -17.06 -24.45 2.00
CA ASN A 59 -17.72 -25.00 3.19
C ASN A 59 -18.34 -23.84 3.99
N ALA A 60 -19.64 -23.93 4.29
CA ALA A 60 -20.35 -22.94 5.09
C ALA A 60 -20.54 -23.44 6.53
N VAL A 61 -20.02 -22.69 7.51
CA VAL A 61 -20.05 -23.05 8.94
C VAL A 61 -20.74 -21.95 9.74
N VAL A 62 -21.77 -22.32 10.48
CA VAL A 62 -22.55 -21.43 11.35
C VAL A 62 -22.06 -21.58 12.78
N MET A 63 -21.67 -20.45 13.38
CA MET A 63 -21.31 -20.36 14.78
C MET A 63 -22.52 -19.87 15.58
N HIS A 64 -23.35 -20.79 16.09
CA HIS A 64 -24.60 -20.42 16.78
C HIS A 64 -24.37 -19.54 18.02
N HIS A 65 -23.22 -19.65 18.68
CA HIS A 65 -22.87 -18.81 19.84
C HIS A 65 -22.65 -17.32 19.51
N LYS A 66 -22.27 -16.99 18.26
CA LYS A 66 -22.11 -15.62 17.76
C LYS A 66 -23.21 -15.18 16.80
N GLN A 67 -24.09 -16.11 16.38
CA GLN A 67 -25.02 -15.91 15.26
C GLN A 67 -24.32 -15.46 13.96
N GLU A 68 -23.07 -15.88 13.79
CA GLU A 68 -22.23 -15.54 12.65
C GLU A 68 -22.08 -16.76 11.74
N THR A 69 -22.03 -16.53 10.43
CA THR A 69 -21.73 -17.58 9.45
C THR A 69 -20.41 -17.26 8.78
N VAL A 70 -19.57 -18.28 8.66
CA VAL A 70 -18.23 -18.20 8.08
C VAL A 70 -18.16 -19.15 6.89
N LEU A 71 -17.69 -18.66 5.75
CA LEU A 71 -17.38 -19.48 4.59
C LEU A 71 -15.88 -19.72 4.49
N TYR A 72 -15.52 -20.98 4.33
CA TYR A 72 -14.19 -21.41 3.94
C TYR A 72 -14.17 -21.62 2.44
N VAL A 73 -13.27 -20.94 1.74
CA VAL A 73 -13.15 -20.99 0.28
C VAL A 73 -11.77 -21.51 -0.13
N GLY A 74 -11.76 -22.41 -1.08
CA GLY A 74 -10.55 -22.96 -1.71
C GLY A 74 -10.82 -23.37 -3.16
N GLY A 75 -9.89 -24.09 -3.75
CA GLY A 75 -10.06 -24.62 -5.10
C GLY A 75 -9.06 -25.73 -5.40
N SER A 76 -9.39 -26.59 -6.35
CA SER A 76 -8.50 -27.63 -6.84
C SER A 76 -7.28 -27.03 -7.55
N THR A 77 -6.15 -27.74 -7.51
CA THR A 77 -4.92 -27.32 -8.20
C THR A 77 -5.16 -27.08 -9.69
N GLU A 78 -5.92 -27.96 -10.35
CA GLU A 78 -6.30 -27.79 -11.76
C GLU A 78 -7.06 -26.49 -12.00
N ARG A 79 -8.07 -26.19 -11.18
CA ARG A 79 -8.87 -24.98 -11.32
C ARG A 79 -8.05 -23.72 -11.11
N LEU A 80 -7.14 -23.74 -10.14
CA LEU A 80 -6.26 -22.62 -9.82
C LEU A 80 -5.23 -22.39 -10.93
N LEU A 81 -4.68 -23.45 -11.55
CA LEU A 81 -3.78 -23.31 -12.70
C LEU A 81 -4.50 -22.72 -13.92
N TRP A 82 -5.70 -23.20 -14.24
CA TRP A 82 -6.51 -22.60 -15.31
C TRP A 82 -6.86 -21.14 -15.03
N ALA A 83 -7.17 -20.80 -13.77
CA ALA A 83 -7.40 -19.42 -13.38
C ALA A 83 -6.14 -18.57 -13.53
N ALA A 84 -4.98 -19.12 -13.16
CA ALA A 84 -3.69 -18.43 -13.25
C ALA A 84 -3.34 -18.07 -14.70
N ASP A 85 -3.63 -18.97 -15.64
CA ASP A 85 -3.47 -18.74 -17.09
C ASP A 85 -4.42 -17.63 -17.58
N MET A 86 -5.71 -17.71 -17.22
CA MET A 86 -6.68 -16.65 -17.58
C MET A 86 -6.40 -15.28 -16.95
N MET A 87 -5.62 -15.25 -15.87
CA MET A 87 -5.19 -14.03 -15.19
C MET A 87 -3.82 -13.53 -15.66
N ASP A 88 -3.20 -14.22 -16.62
CA ASP A 88 -1.88 -13.92 -17.16
C ASP A 88 -0.82 -13.81 -16.03
N ILE A 89 -0.90 -14.69 -15.02
CA ILE A 89 0.06 -14.68 -13.89
C ILE A 89 1.45 -14.98 -14.41
N LYS A 90 2.44 -14.21 -13.98
CA LYS A 90 3.81 -14.39 -14.46
C LYS A 90 4.61 -15.29 -13.54
N LYS A 91 5.31 -16.26 -14.14
CA LYS A 91 6.12 -17.25 -13.44
C LYS A 91 7.51 -17.33 -14.04
N GLU A 92 8.48 -17.73 -13.23
CA GLU A 92 9.86 -17.87 -13.68
C GLU A 92 9.96 -19.03 -14.68
N TYR A 93 10.46 -18.72 -15.87
CA TYR A 93 10.66 -19.64 -16.97
C TYR A 93 12.09 -20.21 -16.92
N ARG A 94 12.39 -21.21 -17.74
CA ARG A 94 13.72 -21.88 -17.74
C ARG A 94 14.89 -20.93 -18.03
N ASP A 95 14.66 -19.87 -18.77
CA ASP A 95 15.65 -18.82 -19.06
C ASP A 95 15.98 -17.94 -17.84
N GLY A 96 15.25 -18.08 -16.73
CA GLY A 96 15.42 -17.31 -15.50
C GLY A 96 14.63 -16.01 -15.45
N TYR A 97 13.81 -15.73 -16.47
CA TYR A 97 12.95 -14.55 -16.52
C TYR A 97 11.49 -14.90 -16.25
N HIS A 98 10.68 -13.90 -15.92
CA HIS A 98 9.25 -14.11 -15.70
C HIS A 98 8.49 -13.95 -17.01
N HIS A 99 7.69 -14.97 -17.35
CA HIS A 99 6.81 -15.02 -18.53
C HIS A 99 5.38 -15.27 -18.09
N GLU A 100 4.42 -14.86 -18.91
CA GLU A 100 2.99 -15.13 -18.70
C GLU A 100 2.76 -16.65 -18.68
N PHE A 101 2.12 -17.12 -17.61
CA PHE A 101 1.87 -18.53 -17.39
C PHE A 101 0.82 -19.02 -18.38
N SER A 102 1.13 -20.12 -19.07
CA SER A 102 0.18 -20.85 -19.89
C SER A 102 0.16 -22.32 -19.48
N VAL A 103 -1.03 -22.90 -19.35
CA VAL A 103 -1.21 -24.33 -19.04
C VAL A 103 -0.59 -25.20 -20.12
N ASP A 104 -0.68 -24.77 -21.39
CA ASP A 104 -0.12 -25.50 -22.54
C ASP A 104 1.41 -25.64 -22.46
N ASP A 105 2.08 -24.67 -21.82
CA ASP A 105 3.54 -24.59 -21.72
C ASP A 105 4.08 -24.81 -20.29
N VAL A 106 3.26 -25.39 -19.40
CA VAL A 106 3.57 -25.55 -17.97
C VAL A 106 4.94 -26.20 -17.71
N THR A 107 5.36 -27.15 -18.57
CA THR A 107 6.61 -27.90 -18.38
C THR A 107 7.86 -27.02 -18.48
N ASN A 108 7.78 -25.87 -19.15
CA ASN A 108 8.91 -24.97 -19.35
C ASN A 108 9.06 -23.93 -18.23
N PHE A 109 8.11 -23.85 -17.31
CA PHE A 109 8.24 -23.04 -16.09
C PHE A 109 9.06 -23.77 -15.02
N ARG A 110 9.84 -23.01 -14.23
CA ARG A 110 10.55 -23.55 -13.06
C ARG A 110 9.55 -23.91 -11.97
N GLY A 111 9.82 -25.01 -11.25
CA GLY A 111 8.91 -25.53 -10.22
C GLY A 111 7.76 -26.40 -10.76
N SER A 112 7.63 -26.57 -12.08
CA SER A 112 6.56 -27.38 -12.73
C SER A 112 6.57 -28.88 -12.40
N LYS A 113 7.59 -29.38 -11.69
CA LYS A 113 7.65 -30.79 -11.25
C LYS A 113 6.65 -31.09 -10.13
N ASP A 114 6.32 -30.09 -9.32
CA ASP A 114 5.32 -30.19 -8.26
C ASP A 114 4.27 -29.10 -8.48
N LEU A 115 3.19 -29.48 -9.14
CA LEU A 115 2.11 -28.55 -9.51
C LEU A 115 1.35 -28.02 -8.29
N ASP A 116 1.37 -28.74 -7.17
CA ASP A 116 0.69 -28.31 -5.95
C ASP A 116 1.45 -27.17 -5.25
N SER A 117 2.78 -27.16 -5.31
CA SER A 117 3.62 -26.06 -4.79
C SER A 117 4.02 -25.02 -5.84
N PHE A 118 3.68 -25.24 -7.12
CA PHE A 118 4.02 -24.33 -8.21
C PHE A 118 3.48 -22.91 -8.00
N LEU A 119 2.21 -22.81 -7.58
CA LEU A 119 1.59 -21.54 -7.19
C LEU A 119 1.87 -21.27 -5.71
N THR A 120 2.36 -20.07 -5.40
CA THR A 120 2.53 -19.64 -4.01
C THR A 120 1.18 -19.48 -3.33
N MET A 121 1.14 -19.52 -1.99
CA MET A 121 -0.13 -19.30 -1.28
C MET A 121 -0.72 -17.92 -1.56
N ALA A 122 0.13 -16.90 -1.71
CA ALA A 122 -0.29 -15.55 -2.08
C ALA A 122 -0.95 -15.53 -3.46
N GLU A 123 -0.37 -16.21 -4.46
CA GLU A 123 -0.94 -16.34 -5.80
C GLU A 123 -2.28 -17.08 -5.76
N LYS A 124 -2.38 -18.21 -5.06
CA LYS A 124 -3.63 -18.97 -4.92
C LYS A 124 -4.75 -18.13 -4.29
N GLN A 125 -4.44 -17.37 -3.25
CA GLN A 125 -5.40 -16.49 -2.57
C GLN A 125 -5.82 -15.31 -3.46
N LYS A 126 -4.89 -14.73 -4.20
CA LYS A 126 -5.16 -13.68 -5.19
C LYS A 126 -6.05 -14.17 -6.33
N ILE A 127 -5.81 -15.39 -6.80
CA ILE A 127 -6.66 -16.07 -7.79
C ILE A 127 -8.08 -16.25 -7.26
N ILE A 128 -8.21 -16.79 -6.05
CA ILE A 128 -9.54 -17.00 -5.42
C ILE A 128 -10.27 -15.67 -5.26
N LEU A 129 -9.59 -14.62 -4.80
CA LEU A 129 -10.18 -13.28 -4.71
C LEU A 129 -10.67 -12.81 -6.08
N HIS A 130 -9.85 -12.94 -7.11
CA HIS A 130 -10.22 -12.53 -8.46
C HIS A 130 -11.44 -13.29 -8.97
N GLU A 131 -11.49 -14.61 -8.79
CA GLU A 131 -12.60 -15.46 -9.22
C GLU A 131 -13.89 -15.19 -8.42
N LEU A 132 -13.78 -14.93 -7.11
CA LEU A 132 -14.91 -14.49 -6.29
C LEU A 132 -15.45 -13.15 -6.76
N GLU A 133 -14.57 -12.18 -7.03
CA GLU A 133 -14.98 -10.89 -7.57
C GLU A 133 -15.59 -11.02 -8.96
N ALA A 134 -15.05 -11.91 -9.81
CA ALA A 134 -15.46 -12.19 -11.19
C ALA A 134 -16.90 -12.71 -11.29
N VAL A 135 -17.47 -13.30 -10.23
CA VAL A 135 -18.86 -13.75 -10.20
C VAL A 135 -19.81 -12.57 -10.46
N ARG A 136 -20.52 -12.61 -11.59
CA ARG A 136 -21.46 -11.58 -12.03
C ARG A 136 -22.92 -12.04 -11.92
N ALA A 137 -23.80 -11.08 -11.66
CA ALA A 137 -25.25 -11.27 -11.74
C ALA A 137 -25.69 -11.51 -13.20
N THR A 138 -26.54 -12.51 -13.40
CA THR A 138 -27.19 -12.80 -14.70
C THR A 138 -28.51 -12.04 -14.82
N GLU A 139 -29.19 -12.12 -15.98
CA GLU A 139 -30.50 -11.46 -16.18
C GLU A 139 -31.59 -11.97 -15.22
N ASP A 140 -31.47 -13.22 -14.77
CA ASP A 140 -32.37 -13.83 -13.79
C ASP A 140 -32.15 -13.31 -12.35
N ASP A 141 -30.98 -12.73 -12.08
CA ASP A 141 -30.58 -12.27 -10.75
C ASP A 141 -31.05 -10.82 -10.52
N THR A 142 -32.33 -10.66 -10.14
CA THR A 142 -32.93 -9.32 -9.94
C THR A 142 -32.56 -8.67 -8.60
N ALA A 143 -32.37 -9.46 -7.55
CA ALA A 143 -31.99 -9.00 -6.22
C ALA A 143 -31.25 -10.08 -5.44
N ILE A 144 -30.56 -9.67 -4.37
CA ILE A 144 -29.95 -10.61 -3.43
C ILE A 144 -31.05 -11.43 -2.75
N ALA A 145 -30.89 -12.76 -2.74
CA ALA A 145 -31.86 -13.66 -2.12
C ALA A 145 -32.15 -13.27 -0.67
N GLY A 146 -33.43 -13.16 -0.31
CA GLY A 146 -33.87 -12.69 1.01
C GLY A 146 -33.82 -11.16 1.22
N TYR A 147 -33.22 -10.39 0.32
CA TYR A 147 -33.12 -8.93 0.42
C TYR A 147 -33.58 -8.22 -0.87
N GLU A 148 -34.89 -8.10 -1.07
CA GLU A 148 -35.50 -7.47 -2.26
C GLU A 148 -35.07 -6.00 -2.46
N ARG A 149 -34.71 -5.30 -1.37
CA ARG A 149 -34.19 -3.92 -1.42
C ARG A 149 -32.84 -3.82 -2.14
N PHE A 150 -32.06 -4.91 -2.17
CA PHE A 150 -30.73 -4.93 -2.77
C PHE A 150 -30.81 -5.47 -4.19
N ARG A 151 -31.24 -4.60 -5.11
CA ARG A 151 -31.33 -4.91 -6.53
C ARG A 151 -29.94 -5.16 -7.14
N LEU A 152 -29.89 -6.19 -7.98
CA LEU A 152 -28.76 -6.55 -8.82
C LEU A 152 -29.08 -6.16 -10.26
N LEU A 153 -28.06 -5.72 -10.99
CA LEU A 153 -28.15 -5.47 -12.42
C LEU A 153 -27.28 -6.51 -13.10
N SER A 154 -27.70 -6.97 -14.29
CA SER A 154 -26.92 -7.90 -15.10
C SER A 154 -25.50 -7.36 -15.33
N GLY A 155 -24.49 -8.20 -15.09
CA GLY A 155 -23.07 -7.87 -15.20
C GLY A 155 -22.43 -7.24 -13.95
N ASN A 156 -23.21 -6.91 -12.90
CA ASN A 156 -22.62 -6.45 -11.63
C ASN A 156 -21.96 -7.58 -10.87
N SER A 157 -20.83 -7.31 -10.21
CA SER A 157 -20.21 -8.25 -9.28
C SER A 157 -21.09 -8.48 -8.06
N ILE A 158 -21.39 -9.74 -7.78
CA ILE A 158 -22.27 -10.13 -6.66
C ILE A 158 -21.56 -9.89 -5.32
N ILE A 159 -20.30 -10.33 -5.19
CA ILE A 159 -19.51 -10.17 -3.96
C ILE A 159 -19.36 -8.70 -3.58
N LYS A 160 -19.07 -7.84 -4.56
CA LYS A 160 -18.95 -6.38 -4.34
C LYS A 160 -20.26 -5.79 -3.81
N LYS A 161 -21.42 -6.28 -4.27
CA LYS A 161 -22.73 -5.86 -3.75
C LYS A 161 -22.95 -6.33 -2.31
N TYR A 162 -22.56 -7.57 -1.97
CA TYR A 162 -22.63 -8.08 -0.60
C TYR A 162 -21.80 -7.24 0.38
N VAL A 163 -20.58 -6.88 0.00
CA VAL A 163 -19.69 -6.01 0.81
C VAL A 163 -20.29 -4.60 0.95
N SER A 164 -20.73 -3.98 -0.15
CA SER A 164 -21.26 -2.60 -0.13
C SER A 164 -22.51 -2.42 0.74
N ASN A 165 -23.29 -3.49 0.97
CA ASN A 165 -24.50 -3.46 1.78
C ASN A 165 -24.28 -3.98 3.21
N GLY A 166 -23.03 -4.28 3.58
CA GLY A 166 -22.69 -4.81 4.91
C GLY A 166 -23.32 -6.17 5.19
N ILE A 167 -23.46 -7.02 4.16
CA ILE A 167 -23.88 -8.42 4.35
C ILE A 167 -22.63 -9.26 4.68
N ILE A 168 -21.57 -9.08 3.90
CA ILE A 168 -20.24 -9.59 4.23
C ILE A 168 -19.58 -8.55 5.14
N ALA A 169 -19.18 -8.98 6.34
CA ALA A 169 -18.48 -8.15 7.31
C ALA A 169 -16.99 -8.05 6.96
N LYS A 170 -16.34 -9.18 6.69
CA LYS A 170 -14.92 -9.27 6.37
C LYS A 170 -14.65 -10.37 5.35
N MET A 171 -13.61 -10.19 4.56
CA MET A 171 -13.07 -11.21 3.67
C MET A 171 -11.55 -11.10 3.72
N TYR A 172 -10.87 -12.17 4.12
CA TYR A 172 -9.42 -12.15 4.30
C TYR A 172 -8.79 -13.51 3.95
N PRO A 173 -7.56 -13.52 3.42
CA PRO A 173 -6.78 -14.74 3.22
C PRO A 173 -6.24 -15.27 4.55
N LEU A 174 -6.10 -16.59 4.66
CA LEU A 174 -5.49 -17.22 5.83
C LEU A 174 -3.96 -17.14 5.81
N HIS A 175 -3.35 -17.01 6.99
CA HIS A 175 -1.91 -17.19 7.12
C HIS A 175 -1.51 -18.66 6.92
N ASP A 176 -0.37 -18.90 6.29
CA ASP A 176 0.35 -20.17 6.49
C ASP A 176 1.19 -20.03 7.77
N GLU A 177 0.84 -20.80 8.80
CA GLU A 177 1.49 -20.77 10.12
C GLU A 177 2.97 -21.18 10.09
N GLU A 178 3.35 -22.12 9.22
CA GLU A 178 4.71 -22.63 9.16
C GLU A 178 5.61 -21.64 8.41
N GLU A 179 5.13 -21.18 7.26
CA GLU A 179 5.86 -20.24 6.42
C GLU A 179 6.06 -18.89 7.11
N ILE A 180 5.04 -18.36 7.82
CA ILE A 180 5.19 -17.10 8.56
C ILE A 180 6.12 -17.21 9.76
N LYS A 181 6.18 -18.39 10.41
CA LYS A 181 7.14 -18.65 11.50
C LYS A 181 8.57 -18.69 10.96
N ARG A 182 8.79 -19.31 9.80
CA ARG A 182 10.09 -19.34 9.11
C ARG A 182 10.52 -17.93 8.69
N LEU A 183 9.65 -17.21 7.98
CA LEU A 183 9.90 -15.85 7.53
C LEU A 183 10.18 -14.92 8.72
N GLY A 184 9.36 -14.99 9.77
CA GLY A 184 9.55 -14.21 10.99
C GLY A 184 10.88 -14.49 11.71
N ALA A 185 11.36 -15.73 11.68
CA ALA A 185 12.64 -16.11 12.26
C ALA A 185 13.86 -15.57 11.49
N GLU A 186 13.70 -15.28 10.20
CA GLU A 186 14.73 -14.64 9.38
C GLU A 186 14.64 -13.11 9.43
N TRP A 187 13.43 -12.57 9.56
CA TRP A 187 13.16 -11.17 9.26
C TRP A 187 13.17 -10.22 10.46
N TYR A 188 12.47 -10.54 11.56
CA TYR A 188 12.32 -9.61 12.70
C TYR A 188 13.16 -9.99 13.93
N GLN A 189 13.95 -11.06 13.88
CA GLN A 189 14.81 -11.45 15.02
C GLN A 189 15.94 -10.44 15.25
N LEU A 190 15.99 -9.86 16.46
CA LEU A 190 17.01 -8.87 16.86
C LEU A 190 18.47 -9.35 16.68
N LYS A 191 18.71 -10.67 16.79
CA LYS A 191 20.05 -11.25 16.63
C LYS A 191 20.58 -11.18 15.19
N LYS A 192 19.71 -10.99 14.20
CA LYS A 192 20.03 -10.94 12.77
C LYS A 192 19.99 -9.50 12.22
N PHE A 193 20.27 -8.50 13.06
CA PHE A 193 20.15 -7.09 12.68
C PHE A 193 20.99 -6.69 11.47
N ALA A 194 22.15 -7.32 11.27
CA ALA A 194 23.07 -7.08 10.16
C ALA A 194 22.75 -7.87 8.89
N ASN A 195 21.78 -8.78 8.93
CA ASN A 195 21.40 -9.55 7.75
C ASN A 195 20.56 -8.70 6.80
N GLU A 196 20.76 -8.93 5.50
CA GLU A 196 19.92 -8.38 4.45
C GLU A 196 18.46 -8.83 4.63
N GLN A 197 17.53 -7.97 4.21
CA GLN A 197 16.11 -8.30 4.27
C GLN A 197 15.74 -9.39 3.26
N PRO A 198 14.91 -10.38 3.63
CA PRO A 198 14.49 -11.45 2.72
C PRO A 198 13.37 -10.99 1.77
N ILE A 199 13.65 -9.99 0.92
CA ILE A 199 12.65 -9.30 0.06
C ILE A 199 11.86 -10.27 -0.83
N TYR A 200 12.52 -11.28 -1.41
CA TYR A 200 11.83 -12.27 -2.26
C TYR A 200 10.83 -13.12 -1.46
N GLN A 201 11.17 -13.55 -0.25
CA GLN A 201 10.26 -14.32 0.60
C GLN A 201 9.08 -13.45 1.07
N ILE A 202 9.33 -12.16 1.35
CA ILE A 202 8.28 -11.20 1.71
C ILE A 202 7.32 -11.02 0.54
N ARG A 203 7.85 -10.88 -0.68
CA ARG A 203 7.05 -10.83 -1.92
C ARG A 203 6.21 -12.09 -2.09
N ASP A 204 6.82 -13.26 -1.97
CA ASP A 204 6.13 -14.54 -2.21
C ASP A 204 4.99 -14.79 -1.19
N TYR A 205 5.12 -14.22 0.02
CA TYR A 205 4.11 -14.35 1.07
C TYR A 205 3.05 -13.24 1.07
N PHE A 206 3.45 -11.98 0.98
CA PHE A 206 2.56 -10.81 1.13
C PHE A 206 2.21 -10.11 -0.19
N GLY A 207 2.88 -10.46 -1.29
CA GLY A 207 2.72 -9.80 -2.59
C GLY A 207 3.72 -8.67 -2.85
N GLU A 208 3.71 -8.18 -4.08
CA GLU A 208 4.69 -7.22 -4.59
C GLU A 208 4.56 -5.84 -3.95
N LYS A 209 3.35 -5.36 -3.65
CA LYS A 209 3.13 -4.04 -3.03
C LYS A 209 3.83 -3.91 -1.67
N ILE A 210 3.69 -4.91 -0.81
CA ILE A 210 4.36 -4.96 0.51
C ILE A 210 5.85 -5.25 0.35
N GLY A 211 6.22 -6.15 -0.57
CA GLY A 211 7.63 -6.39 -0.91
C GLY A 211 8.36 -5.11 -1.35
N MET A 212 7.70 -4.27 -2.15
CA MET A 212 8.23 -2.99 -2.62
C MET A 212 8.40 -1.97 -1.49
N TYR A 213 7.49 -1.96 -0.51
CA TYR A 213 7.62 -1.14 0.69
C TYR A 213 8.89 -1.49 1.48
N PHE A 214 9.08 -2.76 1.82
CA PHE A 214 10.27 -3.19 2.57
C PHE A 214 11.58 -3.05 1.79
N ALA A 215 11.52 -3.22 0.46
CA ALA A 215 12.64 -2.94 -0.41
C ALA A 215 13.02 -1.45 -0.36
N PHE A 216 12.04 -0.55 -0.41
CA PHE A 216 12.27 0.89 -0.30
C PHE A 216 12.80 1.26 1.09
N LEU A 217 12.21 0.74 2.16
CA LEU A 217 12.65 0.95 3.54
C LEU A 217 14.10 0.51 3.75
N GLY A 218 14.47 -0.66 3.24
CA GLY A 218 15.85 -1.15 3.29
C GLY A 218 16.81 -0.25 2.51
N PHE A 219 16.45 0.08 1.27
CA PHE A 219 17.26 0.93 0.41
C PHE A 219 17.46 2.34 1.01
N TYR A 220 16.40 2.93 1.55
CA TYR A 220 16.43 4.23 2.21
C TYR A 220 17.27 4.20 3.49
N THR A 221 17.19 3.14 4.29
CA THR A 221 18.03 2.95 5.48
C THR A 221 19.51 2.96 5.12
N VAL A 222 19.92 2.24 4.07
CA VAL A 222 21.31 2.24 3.59
C VAL A 222 21.71 3.62 3.04
N ALA A 223 20.79 4.28 2.32
CA ALA A 223 21.04 5.62 1.77
C ALA A 223 21.22 6.71 2.83
N LEU A 224 20.71 6.52 4.05
CA LEU A 224 20.93 7.45 5.17
C LEU A 224 22.31 7.30 5.83
N ILE A 225 23.06 6.21 5.56
CA ILE A 225 24.36 5.97 6.18
C ILE A 225 25.37 7.10 5.86
N PRO A 226 25.57 7.55 4.60
CA PRO A 226 26.55 8.60 4.32
C PRO A 226 26.19 9.96 4.95
N PRO A 227 24.95 10.46 4.85
CA PRO A 227 24.52 11.66 5.57
C PRO A 227 24.66 11.54 7.09
N ALA A 228 24.31 10.39 7.67
CA ALA A 228 24.43 10.15 9.11
C ALA A 228 25.91 10.17 9.57
N PHE A 229 26.80 9.52 8.82
CA PHE A 229 28.23 9.51 9.12
C PHE A 229 28.82 10.92 9.09
N ILE A 230 28.51 11.70 8.05
CA ILE A 230 28.96 13.10 7.97
C ILE A 230 28.34 13.91 9.11
N GLY A 231 27.04 13.74 9.41
CA GLY A 231 26.38 14.40 10.55
C GLY A 231 27.06 14.13 11.91
N ILE A 232 27.47 12.88 12.18
CA ILE A 232 28.22 12.52 13.38
C ILE A 232 29.62 13.15 13.39
N LEU A 233 30.31 13.15 12.24
CA LEU A 233 31.63 13.78 12.12
C LEU A 233 31.57 15.26 12.51
N TYR A 234 30.53 15.98 12.08
CA TYR A 234 30.30 17.38 12.47
C TYR A 234 30.08 17.55 13.97
N LEU A 235 29.37 16.61 14.61
CA LEU A 235 29.16 16.61 16.05
C LEU A 235 30.47 16.42 16.83
N VAL A 236 31.24 15.39 16.47
CA VAL A 236 32.46 15.00 17.21
C VAL A 236 33.58 16.03 17.06
N THR A 237 33.76 16.57 15.85
CA THR A 237 34.83 17.54 15.57
C THR A 237 34.52 18.95 16.07
N SER A 238 33.33 19.17 16.67
CA SER A 238 32.82 20.50 17.00
C SER A 238 32.98 21.49 15.85
N TRP A 239 32.80 21.01 14.60
CA TRP A 239 32.91 21.76 13.35
C TRP A 239 31.72 22.68 13.13
N LYS A 240 31.35 23.47 14.15
CA LYS A 240 30.30 24.48 14.06
C LYS A 240 30.86 25.69 13.33
N SER A 241 30.73 25.65 12.01
CA SER A 241 31.02 26.78 11.12
C SER A 241 30.02 26.75 9.98
N MET A 242 29.37 27.87 9.75
CA MET A 242 28.31 28.02 8.75
C MET A 242 28.73 27.60 7.33
N TYR A 243 29.97 27.88 6.90
CA TYR A 243 30.47 27.41 5.59
C TYR A 243 30.42 25.89 5.46
N ARG A 244 30.69 25.19 6.56
CA ARG A 244 30.70 23.73 6.60
C ARG A 244 29.27 23.20 6.58
N GLU A 245 28.36 23.82 7.34
CA GLU A 245 26.92 23.51 7.30
C GLU A 245 26.33 23.71 5.89
N ALA A 246 26.75 24.76 5.18
CA ALA A 246 26.38 24.99 3.78
C ALA A 246 26.95 23.91 2.83
N ILE A 247 28.21 23.51 2.99
CA ILE A 247 28.81 22.41 2.21
C ILE A 247 28.06 21.09 2.46
N PHE A 248 27.71 20.80 3.71
CA PHE A 248 26.92 19.62 4.06
C PHE A 248 25.52 19.66 3.45
N ALA A 249 24.86 20.82 3.46
CA ALA A 249 23.56 20.99 2.81
C ALA A 249 23.65 20.73 1.30
N VAL A 250 24.65 21.29 0.60
CA VAL A 250 24.87 21.03 -0.83
C VAL A 250 25.12 19.54 -1.09
N PHE A 251 25.95 18.89 -0.26
CA PHE A 251 26.16 17.44 -0.34
C PHE A 251 24.83 16.68 -0.22
N ASN A 252 24.01 17.00 0.78
CA ASN A 252 22.73 16.30 1.00
C ASN A 252 21.73 16.52 -0.12
N LEU A 253 21.69 17.71 -0.73
CA LEU A 253 20.79 18.00 -1.85
C LEU A 253 21.16 17.19 -3.10
N ILE A 254 22.46 17.05 -3.39
CA ILE A 254 22.95 16.20 -4.48
C ILE A 254 22.71 14.73 -4.12
N TRP A 255 23.02 14.32 -2.89
CA TRP A 255 22.83 12.97 -2.40
C TRP A 255 21.36 12.52 -2.46
N ALA A 256 20.42 13.39 -2.08
CA ALA A 256 18.99 13.13 -2.19
C ALA A 256 18.58 12.79 -3.64
N THR A 257 19.18 13.48 -4.61
CA THR A 257 18.92 13.23 -6.04
C THR A 257 19.51 11.88 -6.45
N ILE A 258 20.78 11.62 -6.12
CA ILE A 258 21.44 10.35 -6.42
C ILE A 258 20.66 9.17 -5.83
N PHE A 259 20.19 9.31 -4.58
CA PHE A 259 19.38 8.31 -3.89
C PHE A 259 18.07 8.03 -4.65
N LEU A 260 17.30 9.05 -5.01
CA LEU A 260 16.00 8.88 -5.69
C LEU A 260 16.16 8.26 -7.09
N GLU A 261 17.21 8.64 -7.80
CA GLU A 261 17.54 8.09 -9.12
C GLU A 261 18.04 6.64 -9.03
N ALA A 262 18.89 6.35 -8.04
CA ALA A 262 19.35 4.99 -7.77
C ALA A 262 18.20 4.07 -7.32
N TRP A 263 17.22 4.62 -6.59
CA TRP A 263 16.00 3.89 -6.23
C TRP A 263 15.16 3.56 -7.48
N LYS A 264 14.93 4.51 -8.40
CA LYS A 264 14.20 4.22 -9.66
C LYS A 264 14.83 3.04 -10.42
N ARG A 265 16.16 3.03 -10.52
CA ARG A 265 16.94 1.93 -11.13
C ARG A 265 16.76 0.61 -10.43
N TYR A 266 16.89 0.59 -9.11
CA TYR A 266 16.74 -0.62 -8.32
C TYR A 266 15.29 -1.14 -8.33
N CYS A 267 14.32 -0.24 -8.26
CA CYS A 267 12.89 -0.53 -8.38
C CYS A 267 12.56 -1.14 -9.75
N SER A 268 13.14 -0.61 -10.84
CA SER A 268 12.98 -1.18 -12.19
C SER A 268 13.56 -2.59 -12.28
N GLU A 269 14.74 -2.82 -11.71
CA GLU A 269 15.35 -4.15 -11.62
C GLU A 269 14.46 -5.14 -10.85
N LEU A 270 13.95 -4.74 -9.68
CA LEU A 270 13.04 -5.57 -8.89
C LEU A 270 11.74 -5.85 -9.65
N SER A 271 11.13 -4.81 -10.23
CA SER A 271 9.91 -4.93 -11.01
C SER A 271 10.08 -5.91 -12.18
N PHE A 272 11.23 -5.87 -12.86
CA PHE A 272 11.55 -6.83 -13.92
C PHE A 272 11.74 -8.25 -13.39
N LYS A 273 12.52 -8.42 -12.32
CA LYS A 273 12.73 -9.72 -11.67
C LYS A 273 11.46 -10.31 -11.06
N TRP A 274 10.43 -9.50 -10.81
CA TRP A 274 9.12 -9.94 -10.32
C TRP A 274 8.08 -10.07 -11.44
N GLY A 275 8.46 -9.86 -12.71
CA GLY A 275 7.56 -9.91 -13.87
C GLY A 275 6.65 -8.70 -14.05
N GLN A 276 6.66 -7.75 -13.12
CA GLN A 276 5.76 -6.58 -13.11
C GLN A 276 6.15 -5.49 -14.12
N ALA A 277 7.40 -5.47 -14.61
CA ALA A 277 7.88 -4.43 -15.54
C ALA A 277 7.15 -4.47 -16.90
N GLN A 278 6.68 -5.65 -17.31
CA GLN A 278 5.95 -5.84 -18.56
C GLN A 278 4.49 -5.32 -18.49
N ASP A 279 3.95 -5.04 -17.29
CA ASP A 279 2.52 -4.71 -17.09
C ASP A 279 2.16 -3.24 -17.30
N VAL A 280 3.11 -2.37 -17.67
CA VAL A 280 2.82 -0.93 -17.87
C VAL A 280 1.73 -0.71 -18.93
N GLU A 281 1.65 -1.58 -19.93
CA GLU A 281 0.60 -1.53 -20.97
C GLU A 281 -0.69 -2.28 -20.56
N LEU A 282 -0.59 -3.40 -19.85
CA LEU A 282 -1.71 -4.23 -19.36
C LEU A 282 -2.50 -3.60 -18.21
N ASN A 283 -1.88 -2.75 -17.38
CA ASN A 283 -2.58 -2.03 -16.30
C ASN A 283 -3.73 -1.13 -16.80
N ARG A 284 -3.82 -0.87 -18.10
CA ARG A 284 -4.92 -0.11 -18.73
C ARG A 284 -6.20 -0.95 -18.92
N SER A 285 -6.12 -2.28 -18.95
CA SER A 285 -7.26 -3.19 -19.11
C SER A 285 -7.86 -3.68 -17.78
N GLN A 286 -7.32 -3.25 -16.64
CA GLN A 286 -7.84 -3.60 -15.31
C GLN A 286 -9.33 -3.28 -15.15
N GLU A 287 -10.01 -4.16 -14.43
CA GLU A 287 -11.42 -4.00 -14.08
C GLU A 287 -11.64 -2.78 -13.18
N PRO A 288 -12.81 -2.12 -13.28
CA PRO A 288 -13.13 -1.05 -12.35
C PRO A 288 -13.22 -1.50 -10.89
N ARG A 289 -12.88 -0.61 -9.97
CA ARG A 289 -13.02 -0.85 -8.52
C ARG A 289 -14.48 -1.10 -8.14
N ALA A 290 -14.70 -1.81 -7.03
CA ALA A 290 -16.03 -2.20 -6.57
C ALA A 290 -17.05 -1.07 -6.46
N MET A 291 -16.60 0.06 -5.91
CA MET A 291 -17.44 1.22 -5.59
C MET A 291 -17.55 2.21 -6.77
N TYR A 292 -16.99 1.87 -7.93
CA TYR A 292 -17.09 2.73 -9.10
C TYR A 292 -18.45 2.56 -9.77
N HIS A 293 -19.12 3.68 -10.00
CA HIS A 293 -20.48 3.69 -10.53
C HIS A 293 -20.60 4.60 -11.76
N GLY A 294 -21.53 4.28 -12.67
CA GLY A 294 -21.72 5.03 -13.91
C GLY A 294 -22.86 4.46 -14.74
N THR A 295 -23.03 5.00 -15.94
CA THR A 295 -23.96 4.43 -16.94
C THR A 295 -23.27 3.25 -17.62
N MET A 296 -23.96 2.12 -17.77
CA MET A 296 -23.40 0.97 -18.48
C MET A 296 -23.13 1.32 -19.94
N ASP A 297 -21.89 1.12 -20.38
CA ASP A 297 -21.43 1.37 -21.75
C ASP A 297 -20.44 0.25 -22.15
N LYS A 298 -20.23 0.03 -23.45
CA LYS A 298 -19.23 -0.94 -23.90
C LYS A 298 -17.84 -0.29 -23.85
N ASN A 299 -16.89 -0.96 -23.18
CA ASN A 299 -15.51 -0.49 -23.17
C ASN A 299 -14.94 -0.53 -24.59
N PRO A 300 -14.41 0.59 -25.14
CA PRO A 300 -13.89 0.62 -26.51
C PRO A 300 -12.58 -0.18 -26.68
N VAL A 301 -11.91 -0.52 -25.59
CA VAL A 301 -10.66 -1.31 -25.59
C VAL A 301 -10.97 -2.78 -25.41
N THR A 302 -11.72 -3.15 -24.36
CA THR A 302 -11.96 -4.57 -24.03
C THR A 302 -13.24 -5.14 -24.65
N GLY A 303 -14.13 -4.30 -25.17
CA GLY A 303 -15.44 -4.69 -25.70
C GLY A 303 -16.46 -5.13 -24.63
N LYS A 304 -16.04 -5.28 -23.37
CA LYS A 304 -16.89 -5.73 -22.25
C LYS A 304 -17.83 -4.61 -21.80
N PRO A 305 -19.08 -4.92 -21.39
CA PRO A 305 -19.96 -3.94 -20.78
C PRO A 305 -19.42 -3.54 -19.39
N GLU A 306 -19.15 -2.26 -19.19
CA GLU A 306 -18.67 -1.72 -17.91
C GLU A 306 -19.37 -0.39 -17.56
N PRO A 307 -19.50 -0.04 -16.26
CA PRO A 307 -19.98 1.28 -15.90
C PRO A 307 -19.02 2.36 -16.42
N ARG A 308 -19.54 3.44 -17.00
CA ARG A 308 -18.76 4.58 -17.48
C ARG A 308 -19.22 5.87 -16.83
N TYR A 309 -18.28 6.60 -16.25
CA TYR A 309 -18.51 7.90 -15.64
C TYR A 309 -17.83 9.01 -16.48
N PRO A 310 -18.54 10.09 -16.88
CA PRO A 310 -17.95 11.15 -17.69
C PRO A 310 -16.79 11.87 -16.97
N LYS A 311 -15.62 11.94 -17.63
CA LYS A 311 -14.40 12.55 -17.07
C LYS A 311 -14.60 14.02 -16.66
N TYR A 312 -15.33 14.81 -17.44
CA TYR A 312 -15.57 16.22 -17.13
C TYR A 312 -16.34 16.42 -15.81
N LYS A 313 -17.30 15.53 -15.49
CA LYS A 313 -18.03 15.58 -14.22
C LYS A 313 -17.11 15.31 -13.04
N ARG A 314 -16.18 14.38 -13.19
CA ARG A 314 -15.14 14.11 -12.19
C ARG A 314 -14.22 15.32 -12.01
N SER A 315 -13.73 15.90 -13.10
CA SER A 315 -12.88 17.09 -13.03
C SER A 315 -13.59 18.25 -12.35
N LEU A 316 -14.88 18.46 -12.62
CA LEU A 316 -15.68 19.49 -11.94
C LEU A 316 -15.80 19.22 -10.42
N ARG A 317 -16.02 17.97 -10.01
CA ARG A 317 -16.04 17.60 -8.59
C ARG A 317 -14.68 17.85 -7.92
N PHE A 318 -13.60 17.46 -8.58
CA PHE A 318 -12.26 17.62 -8.06
C PHE A 318 -11.88 19.10 -7.91
N TYR A 319 -11.93 19.89 -8.99
CA TYR A 319 -11.53 21.29 -8.95
C TYR A 319 -12.55 22.18 -8.23
N GLY A 320 -13.84 21.88 -8.32
CA GLY A 320 -14.92 22.70 -7.75
C GLY A 320 -15.22 22.42 -6.28
N VAL A 321 -14.91 21.22 -5.77
CA VAL A 321 -15.21 20.83 -4.37
C VAL A 321 -13.96 20.38 -3.64
N THR A 322 -13.24 19.37 -4.15
CA THR A 322 -12.09 18.80 -3.44
C THR A 322 -11.01 19.84 -3.17
N VAL A 323 -10.54 20.56 -4.20
CA VAL A 323 -9.44 21.53 -4.06
C VAL A 323 -9.80 22.66 -3.07
N PRO A 324 -10.98 23.32 -3.15
CA PRO A 324 -11.39 24.31 -2.16
C PRO A 324 -11.50 23.78 -0.73
N VAL A 325 -12.04 22.57 -0.53
CA VAL A 325 -12.19 21.98 0.81
C VAL A 325 -10.82 21.65 1.41
N VAL A 326 -9.91 21.07 0.62
CA VAL A 326 -8.53 20.81 1.05
C VAL A 326 -7.83 22.14 1.39
N GLY A 327 -7.97 23.17 0.54
CA GLY A 327 -7.41 24.50 0.80
C GLY A 327 -7.93 25.14 2.08
N PHE A 328 -9.24 25.00 2.37
CA PHE A 328 -9.83 25.45 3.63
C PHE A 328 -9.25 24.70 4.84
N CYS A 329 -9.10 23.38 4.76
CA CYS A 329 -8.47 22.60 5.83
C CYS A 329 -7.02 23.02 6.08
N LEU A 330 -6.24 23.29 5.03
CA LEU A 330 -4.86 23.80 5.15
C LEU A 330 -4.82 25.18 5.81
N MET A 331 -5.75 26.06 5.47
CA MET A 331 -5.88 27.37 6.10
C MET A 331 -6.22 27.25 7.59
N VAL A 332 -7.12 26.34 7.98
CA VAL A 332 -7.43 26.06 9.39
C VAL A 332 -6.19 25.57 10.13
N ALA A 333 -5.43 24.63 9.55
CA ALA A 333 -4.19 24.14 10.15
C ALA A 333 -3.17 25.27 10.37
N PHE A 334 -3.03 26.19 9.40
CA PHE A 334 -2.17 27.36 9.53
C PHE A 334 -2.60 28.29 10.69
N TYR A 335 -3.89 28.59 10.82
CA TYR A 335 -4.38 29.42 11.94
C TYR A 335 -4.24 28.73 13.30
N LEU A 336 -4.42 27.40 13.37
CA LEU A 336 -4.17 26.64 14.60
C LEU A 336 -2.70 26.73 15.03
N MET A 337 -1.77 26.65 14.08
CA MET A 337 -0.34 26.85 14.35
C MET A 337 -0.05 28.26 14.86
N LEU A 338 -0.63 29.31 14.27
CA LEU A 338 -0.47 30.68 14.77
C LEU A 338 -1.04 30.84 16.20
N GLY A 339 -2.20 30.22 16.47
CA GLY A 339 -2.79 30.18 17.80
C GLY A 339 -1.89 29.50 18.82
N TYR A 340 -1.20 28.43 18.44
CA TYR A 340 -0.19 27.78 19.28
C TYR A 340 0.95 28.74 19.63
N PHE A 341 1.55 29.43 18.65
CA PHE A 341 2.63 30.38 18.93
C PHE A 341 2.18 31.54 19.83
N TYR A 342 0.97 32.04 19.63
CA TYR A 342 0.40 33.08 20.50
C TYR A 342 0.26 32.60 21.95
N LEU A 343 -0.29 31.39 22.15
CA LEU A 343 -0.44 30.80 23.49
C LEU A 343 0.92 30.48 24.13
N GLN A 344 1.89 30.02 23.35
CA GLN A 344 3.24 29.75 23.82
C GLN A 344 3.93 31.03 24.28
N ALA A 345 3.87 32.10 23.48
CA ALA A 345 4.44 33.40 23.83
C ALA A 345 3.81 33.99 25.10
N TRP A 346 2.49 33.85 25.27
CA TRP A 346 1.79 34.25 26.49
C TRP A 346 2.26 33.45 27.71
N ALA A 347 2.41 32.13 27.60
CA ALA A 347 2.89 31.29 28.69
C ALA A 347 4.33 31.64 29.08
N ASP A 348 5.19 31.90 28.10
CA ASP A 348 6.58 32.32 28.32
C ASP A 348 6.64 33.70 29.01
N GLU A 349 5.77 34.64 28.66
CA GLU A 349 5.69 35.96 29.30
C GLU A 349 5.24 35.86 30.78
N VAL A 350 4.24 35.01 31.07
CA VAL A 350 3.76 34.79 32.44
C VAL A 350 4.87 34.17 33.31
N TYR A 351 5.59 33.19 32.79
CA TYR A 351 6.72 32.60 33.50
C TYR A 351 7.89 33.59 33.68
N ALA A 352 8.13 34.45 32.69
CA ALA A 352 9.16 35.48 32.79
C ALA A 352 8.84 36.51 33.89
N LYS A 353 7.56 36.82 34.11
CA LYS A 353 7.09 37.73 35.17
C LYS A 353 7.20 37.11 36.57
N ASP A 354 6.84 35.84 36.71
CA ASP A 354 6.86 35.15 38.00
C ASP A 354 7.38 33.71 37.84
N LYS A 355 8.60 33.48 38.33
CA LYS A 355 9.32 32.20 38.22
C LYS A 355 8.90 31.20 39.28
N THR A 356 7.60 31.00 39.43
CA THR A 356 7.03 30.00 40.32
C THR A 356 6.96 28.63 39.64
N TRP A 357 7.01 27.54 40.41
CA TRP A 357 6.93 26.17 39.89
C TRP A 357 5.63 25.90 39.09
N LEU A 358 4.51 26.53 39.48
CA LEU A 358 3.24 26.50 38.76
C LEU A 358 3.32 27.20 37.39
N ASN A 359 4.08 28.29 37.29
CA ASN A 359 4.27 28.98 36.01
C ASN A 359 5.27 28.22 35.12
N MET A 360 6.19 27.45 35.71
CA MET A 360 7.05 26.55 34.96
C MET A 360 6.27 25.43 34.27
N THR A 361 5.24 24.87 34.93
CA THR A 361 4.37 23.86 34.29
C THR A 361 3.49 24.46 33.22
N LEU A 362 3.14 25.75 33.32
CA LEU A 362 2.35 26.47 32.32
C LEU A 362 3.05 26.56 30.95
N ILE A 363 4.37 26.60 30.89
CA ILE A 363 5.15 26.63 29.63
C ILE A 363 4.89 25.39 28.75
N TYR A 364 4.68 24.23 29.39
CA TYR A 364 4.47 22.97 28.67
C TYR A 364 3.01 22.73 28.25
N MET A 365 2.05 23.47 28.84
CA MET A 365 0.62 23.30 28.57
C MET A 365 0.22 23.61 27.12
N PRO A 366 0.63 24.73 26.50
CA PRO A 366 0.30 25.02 25.10
C PRO A 366 0.78 23.93 24.13
N THR A 367 1.97 23.39 24.36
CA THR A 367 2.53 22.31 23.54
C THR A 367 1.72 21.01 23.70
N ALA A 368 1.33 20.64 24.92
CA ALA A 368 0.49 19.46 25.15
C ALA A 368 -0.90 19.61 24.52
N ILE A 369 -1.54 20.79 24.67
CA ILE A 369 -2.84 21.09 24.07
C ILE A 369 -2.75 21.03 22.55
N TYR A 370 -1.73 21.65 21.96
CA TYR A 370 -1.51 21.64 20.51
C TYR A 370 -1.34 20.22 19.98
N ALA A 371 -0.56 19.36 20.65
CA ALA A 371 -0.39 17.97 20.27
C ALA A 371 -1.72 17.19 20.24
N VAL A 372 -2.61 17.41 21.22
CA VAL A 372 -3.94 16.80 21.25
C VAL A 372 -4.83 17.31 20.11
N ILE A 373 -4.85 18.63 19.89
CA ILE A 373 -5.63 19.25 18.81
C ILE A 373 -5.19 18.71 17.45
N ILE A 374 -3.88 18.63 17.22
CA ILE A 374 -3.30 18.10 15.97
C ILE A 374 -3.72 16.65 15.74
N GLY A 375 -3.68 15.81 16.77
CA GLY A 375 -4.15 14.42 16.66
C GLY A 375 -5.62 14.32 16.27
N ILE A 376 -6.49 15.17 16.84
CA ILE A 376 -7.92 15.23 16.49
C ILE A 376 -8.11 15.71 15.05
N VAL A 377 -7.40 16.77 14.67
CA VAL A 377 -7.48 17.40 13.34
C VAL A 377 -7.00 16.45 12.24
N ASN A 378 -5.89 15.73 12.44
CA ASN A 378 -5.40 14.72 11.50
C ASN A 378 -6.42 13.60 11.27
N ASN A 379 -7.01 13.08 12.36
CA ASN A 379 -8.04 12.04 12.27
C ASN A 379 -9.30 12.54 11.55
N PHE A 380 -9.69 13.78 11.79
CA PHE A 380 -10.84 14.39 11.12
C PHE A 380 -10.57 14.62 9.62
N TYR A 381 -9.38 15.14 9.28
CA TYR A 381 -8.98 15.35 7.89
C TYR A 381 -8.90 14.03 7.11
N ARG A 382 -8.37 12.96 7.70
CA ARG A 382 -8.33 11.62 7.05
C ARG A 382 -9.73 11.13 6.65
N LYS A 383 -10.73 11.35 7.49
CA LYS A 383 -12.13 11.04 7.17
C LYS A 383 -12.65 11.90 6.03
N ILE A 384 -12.38 13.21 6.06
CA ILE A 384 -12.75 14.12 4.96
C ILE A 384 -12.09 13.69 3.65
N ALA A 385 -10.79 13.37 3.67
CA ALA A 385 -10.03 12.95 2.50
C ALA A 385 -10.62 11.67 1.88
N LYS A 386 -10.94 10.65 2.69
CA LYS A 386 -11.63 9.42 2.23
C LYS A 386 -13.00 9.75 1.61
N ILE A 387 -13.82 10.58 2.27
CA ILE A 387 -15.15 10.99 1.75
C ILE A 387 -15.03 11.75 0.41
N LEU A 388 -14.10 12.70 0.31
CA LEU A 388 -13.86 13.45 -0.93
C LEU A 388 -13.38 12.53 -2.06
N ASN A 389 -12.50 11.58 -1.74
CA ASN A 389 -11.96 10.66 -2.73
C ASN A 389 -13.02 9.68 -3.26
N ASP A 390 -13.92 9.21 -2.39
CA ASP A 390 -15.08 8.42 -2.82
C ASP A 390 -16.07 9.26 -3.64
N PHE A 391 -16.28 10.52 -3.28
CA PHE A 391 -17.12 11.46 -4.03
C PHE A 391 -16.57 11.72 -5.45
N GLU A 392 -15.25 11.71 -5.65
CA GLU A 392 -14.60 11.85 -6.96
C GLU A 392 -14.88 10.68 -7.92
N ASN A 393 -15.26 9.51 -7.40
CA ASN A 393 -15.62 8.32 -8.19
C ASN A 393 -14.53 7.88 -9.19
N HIS A 394 -13.38 7.46 -8.67
CA HIS A 394 -12.26 6.92 -9.47
C HIS A 394 -12.57 5.53 -10.04
N ARG A 395 -12.17 5.27 -11.30
CA ARG A 395 -12.39 3.97 -11.99
C ARG A 395 -11.51 2.86 -11.42
N LEU A 396 -10.21 3.13 -11.28
CA LEU A 396 -9.20 2.14 -10.87
C LEU A 396 -8.82 2.32 -9.40
N GLN A 397 -8.47 1.23 -8.72
CA GLN A 397 -7.98 1.26 -7.34
C GLN A 397 -6.68 2.05 -7.23
N SER A 398 -5.73 1.83 -8.14
CA SER A 398 -4.47 2.59 -8.20
C SER A 398 -4.68 4.10 -8.34
N SER A 399 -5.66 4.53 -9.15
CA SER A 399 -6.01 5.95 -9.30
C SER A 399 -6.64 6.51 -8.04
N TYR A 400 -7.51 5.74 -7.38
CA TYR A 400 -8.12 6.12 -6.10
C TYR A 400 -7.04 6.32 -5.04
N ASP A 401 -6.15 5.34 -4.89
CA ASP A 401 -5.06 5.34 -3.92
C ASP A 401 -4.10 6.52 -4.14
N ASN A 402 -3.64 6.74 -5.38
CA ASN A 402 -2.74 7.86 -5.71
C ASN A 402 -3.35 9.23 -5.36
N HIS A 403 -4.65 9.45 -5.63
CA HIS A 403 -5.30 10.72 -5.30
C HIS A 403 -5.55 10.88 -3.79
N LEU A 404 -5.77 9.78 -3.07
CA LEU A 404 -5.87 9.80 -1.61
C LEU A 404 -4.52 10.15 -0.98
N ILE A 405 -3.45 9.48 -1.44
CA ILE A 405 -2.07 9.73 -1.00
C ILE A 405 -1.71 11.21 -1.16
N VAL A 406 -1.96 11.81 -2.32
CA VAL A 406 -1.66 13.25 -2.54
C VAL A 406 -2.42 14.15 -1.56
N LYS A 407 -3.71 13.87 -1.28
CA LYS A 407 -4.49 14.65 -0.30
C LYS A 407 -3.92 14.53 1.11
N LEU A 408 -3.51 13.34 1.52
CA LEU A 408 -2.93 13.09 2.85
C LEU A 408 -1.56 13.75 2.97
N ILE A 409 -0.68 13.53 2.00
CA ILE A 409 0.66 14.14 1.94
C ILE A 409 0.58 15.66 2.08
N LEU A 410 -0.27 16.33 1.30
CA LEU A 410 -0.38 17.79 1.34
C LEU A 410 -0.74 18.31 2.74
N PHE A 411 -1.67 17.64 3.41
CA PHE A 411 -2.12 18.04 4.73
C PHE A 411 -1.09 17.73 5.81
N ASP A 412 -0.61 16.48 5.86
CA ASP A 412 0.35 16.04 6.86
C ASP A 412 1.69 16.79 6.70
N PHE A 413 2.12 17.08 5.46
CA PHE A 413 3.29 17.94 5.19
C PHE A 413 3.12 19.35 5.78
N VAL A 414 2.03 20.04 5.48
CA VAL A 414 1.79 21.38 6.04
C VAL A 414 1.74 21.31 7.54
N ASN A 415 1.01 20.34 8.10
CA ASN A 415 0.82 20.24 9.53
C ASN A 415 2.13 19.97 10.29
N CYS A 416 3.04 19.18 9.71
CA CYS A 416 4.34 18.87 10.31
C CYS A 416 5.38 19.98 10.12
N PHE A 417 5.42 20.62 8.95
CA PHE A 417 6.52 21.53 8.59
C PHE A 417 6.20 23.01 8.69
N ILE A 418 4.92 23.42 8.76
CA ILE A 418 4.56 24.84 8.74
C ILE A 418 5.06 25.60 9.97
N SER A 419 5.10 24.96 11.15
CA SER A 419 5.67 25.56 12.35
C SER A 419 7.18 25.78 12.20
N LEU A 420 7.89 24.82 11.60
CA LEU A 420 9.32 24.92 11.31
C LEU A 420 9.61 26.01 10.28
N PHE A 421 8.81 26.11 9.21
CA PHE A 421 8.91 27.19 8.23
C PHE A 421 8.64 28.56 8.85
N TYR A 422 7.68 28.65 9.78
CA TYR A 422 7.40 29.89 10.51
C TYR A 422 8.59 30.31 11.39
N VAL A 423 9.17 29.39 12.16
CA VAL A 423 10.35 29.67 12.99
C VAL A 423 11.56 30.06 12.13
N ALA A 424 11.78 29.32 11.03
CA ALA A 424 12.92 29.53 10.14
C ALA A 424 12.87 30.87 9.39
N PHE A 425 11.74 31.20 8.77
CA PHE A 425 11.67 32.29 7.80
C PHE A 425 10.97 33.55 8.34
N TYR A 426 10.03 33.41 9.27
CA TYR A 426 9.34 34.56 9.87
C TYR A 426 10.03 35.02 11.16
N LEU A 427 10.25 34.13 12.13
CA LEU A 427 10.94 34.47 13.37
C LEU A 427 12.46 34.60 13.21
N GLN A 428 13.05 33.87 12.24
CA GLN A 428 14.48 33.87 11.92
C GLN A 428 15.38 33.46 13.11
N ASP A 429 14.88 32.58 13.99
CA ASP A 429 15.64 32.07 15.14
C ASP A 429 16.16 30.66 14.86
N MET A 430 17.46 30.56 14.51
CA MET A 430 18.13 29.29 14.23
C MET A 430 18.31 28.42 15.48
N THR A 431 18.39 29.01 16.67
CA THR A 431 18.53 28.25 17.92
C THR A 431 17.20 27.58 18.26
N LEU A 432 16.11 28.33 18.14
CA LEU A 432 14.76 27.81 18.30
C LEU A 432 14.43 26.77 17.22
N LEU A 433 14.84 27.00 15.97
CA LEU A 433 14.65 26.02 14.88
C LEU A 433 15.34 24.69 15.19
N ARG A 434 16.60 24.74 15.64
CA ARG A 434 17.38 23.55 16.01
C ARG A 434 16.75 22.77 17.16
N SER A 435 16.35 23.47 18.22
CA SER A 435 15.75 22.82 19.39
C SER A 435 14.35 22.27 19.06
N HIS A 436 13.54 23.00 18.30
CA HIS A 436 12.21 22.57 17.89
C HIS A 436 12.27 21.36 16.95
N LEU A 437 13.15 21.38 15.95
CA LEU A 437 13.34 20.26 15.02
C LEU A 437 13.86 19.01 15.76
N ALA A 438 14.87 19.15 16.62
CA ALA A 438 15.38 18.02 17.40
C ALA A 438 14.30 17.44 18.33
N ALA A 439 13.52 18.30 19.00
CA ALA A 439 12.42 17.87 19.85
C ALA A 439 11.32 17.15 19.06
N LEU A 440 10.90 17.68 17.91
CA LEU A 440 9.88 17.06 17.06
C LEU A 440 10.34 15.70 16.55
N LEU A 441 11.56 15.63 16.00
CA LEU A 441 12.09 14.39 15.42
C LEU A 441 12.24 13.28 16.48
N VAL A 442 12.87 13.58 17.61
CA VAL A 442 13.07 12.60 18.68
C VAL A 442 11.74 12.19 19.30
N THR A 443 10.84 13.15 19.54
CA THR A 443 9.53 12.85 20.14
C THR A 443 8.66 12.03 19.19
N GLN A 444 8.64 12.33 17.89
CA GLN A 444 7.90 11.55 16.89
C GLN A 444 8.46 10.13 16.77
N GLN A 445 9.78 9.97 16.75
CA GLN A 445 10.41 8.64 16.73
C GLN A 445 10.07 7.84 17.99
N VAL A 446 10.18 8.43 19.18
CA VAL A 446 9.85 7.73 20.44
C VAL A 446 8.37 7.35 20.49
N ILE A 447 7.46 8.28 20.15
CA ILE A 447 6.01 8.01 20.15
C ILE A 447 5.66 6.96 19.10
N GLY A 448 6.23 7.05 17.90
CA GLY A 448 6.10 6.07 16.82
C GLY A 448 6.49 4.68 17.33
N GLN A 449 7.69 4.55 17.89
CA GLN A 449 8.18 3.27 18.39
C GLN A 449 7.34 2.67 19.53
N VAL A 450 6.80 3.50 20.41
CA VAL A 450 5.85 3.02 21.42
C VAL A 450 4.55 2.53 20.76
N ARG A 451 3.99 3.31 19.84
CA ARG A 451 2.75 2.99 19.12
C ARG A 451 2.90 1.74 18.25
N GLU A 452 4.08 1.51 17.68
CA GLU A 452 4.27 0.55 16.58
C GLU A 452 4.96 -0.73 17.01
N ALA A 453 5.90 -0.67 17.96
CA ALA A 453 6.55 -1.86 18.49
C ALA A 453 5.92 -2.35 19.80
N MET A 454 5.70 -1.45 20.77
CA MET A 454 5.31 -1.84 22.13
C MET A 454 3.82 -2.14 22.26
N VAL A 455 2.97 -1.26 21.74
CA VAL A 455 1.52 -1.40 21.82
C VAL A 455 1.06 -2.72 21.20
N PRO A 456 1.41 -3.07 19.94
CA PRO A 456 0.93 -4.29 19.32
C PRO A 456 1.44 -5.54 20.04
N PHE A 457 2.68 -5.54 20.55
CA PHE A 457 3.21 -6.66 21.34
C PHE A 457 2.36 -6.94 22.59
N ILE A 458 1.93 -5.90 23.31
CA ILE A 458 1.06 -6.04 24.49
C ILE A 458 -0.33 -6.54 24.07
N PHE A 459 -0.91 -5.99 23.00
CA PHE A 459 -2.24 -6.36 22.52
C PHE A 459 -2.28 -7.80 21.99
N VAL A 460 -1.33 -8.21 21.16
CA VAL A 460 -1.25 -9.58 20.62
C VAL A 460 -1.13 -10.61 21.76
N ARG A 461 -0.31 -10.33 22.78
CA ARG A 461 -0.18 -11.23 23.94
C ARG A 461 -1.49 -11.36 24.70
N ARG A 462 -2.22 -10.25 24.90
CA ARG A 462 -3.53 -10.26 25.56
C ARG A 462 -4.60 -10.96 24.72
N ARG A 463 -4.67 -10.69 23.41
CA ARG A 463 -5.63 -11.33 22.47
C ARG A 463 -5.43 -12.84 22.44
N LYS A 464 -4.20 -13.33 22.30
CA LYS A 464 -3.90 -14.77 22.34
C LYS A 464 -4.37 -15.43 23.64
N GLN A 465 -4.11 -14.80 24.79
CA GLN A 465 -4.59 -15.30 26.09
C GLN A 465 -6.12 -15.30 26.19
N GLN A 466 -6.81 -14.35 25.58
CA GLN A 466 -8.28 -14.33 25.55
C GLN A 466 -8.84 -15.45 24.67
N VAL A 467 -8.32 -15.63 23.46
CA VAL A 467 -8.74 -16.69 22.54
C VAL A 467 -8.49 -18.08 23.13
N ASP A 468 -7.30 -18.31 23.73
CA ASP A 468 -6.99 -19.58 24.38
C ASP A 468 -7.98 -19.88 25.54
N LYS A 469 -8.41 -18.86 26.30
CA LYS A 469 -9.43 -19.01 27.35
C LYS A 469 -10.83 -19.32 26.80
N VAL A 470 -11.22 -18.66 25.70
CA VAL A 470 -12.51 -18.91 25.04
C VAL A 470 -12.54 -20.33 24.48
N MET A 471 -11.49 -20.75 23.79
CA MET A 471 -11.36 -22.11 23.26
C MET A 471 -11.33 -23.18 24.36
N GLN A 472 -10.64 -22.93 25.48
CA GLN A 472 -10.67 -23.84 26.62
C GLN A 472 -12.09 -23.94 27.22
N LYS A 473 -12.85 -22.84 27.25
CA LYS A 473 -14.26 -22.84 27.64
C LYS A 473 -15.12 -23.60 26.64
N GLU A 474 -14.94 -23.38 25.34
CA GLU A 474 -15.69 -24.07 24.27
C GLU A 474 -15.41 -25.57 24.28
N ALA A 475 -14.14 -25.97 24.42
CA ALA A 475 -13.72 -27.37 24.56
C ALA A 475 -14.21 -28.01 25.87
N ALA A 476 -14.45 -27.22 26.92
CA ALA A 476 -15.04 -27.68 28.18
C ALA A 476 -16.57 -27.78 28.13
N ILE A 477 -17.23 -27.00 27.27
CA ILE A 477 -18.69 -26.97 27.09
C ILE A 477 -19.15 -28.01 26.05
N GLN A 478 -18.33 -28.33 25.04
CA GLN A 478 -18.66 -29.32 24.00
C GLN A 478 -17.78 -30.58 24.09
N LYS A 479 -18.38 -31.73 24.39
CA LYS A 479 -17.95 -32.98 23.74
C LYS A 479 -18.40 -32.87 22.28
N VAL A 480 -17.54 -32.35 21.42
CA VAL A 480 -17.78 -32.29 19.97
C VAL A 480 -17.97 -33.72 19.47
N GLU A 481 -19.21 -34.12 19.18
CA GLU A 481 -19.50 -35.32 18.40
C GLU A 481 -19.01 -35.07 16.98
N TYR A 482 -17.86 -35.67 16.65
CA TYR A 482 -17.34 -35.78 15.31
C TYR A 482 -18.23 -36.76 14.54
N PHE A 483 -18.90 -36.29 13.48
CA PHE A 483 -19.45 -37.22 12.49
C PHE A 483 -19.17 -36.74 11.06
N ASN A 484 -18.44 -37.60 10.33
CA ASN A 484 -18.14 -37.61 8.90
C ASN A 484 -17.06 -36.66 8.33
N GLY A 485 -15.86 -36.65 8.93
CA GLY A 485 -14.62 -36.24 8.25
C GLY A 485 -14.25 -34.78 8.46
N GLU A 486 -13.48 -34.58 9.54
CA GLU A 486 -12.32 -33.70 9.75
C GLU A 486 -12.36 -32.29 9.12
N MET A 487 -12.99 -31.33 9.81
CA MET A 487 -12.43 -29.97 9.84
C MET A 487 -11.40 -29.96 10.98
N ASP A 488 -10.13 -29.72 10.65
CA ASP A 488 -9.03 -29.71 11.62
C ASP A 488 -9.30 -28.65 12.71
N GLN A 489 -9.30 -29.07 13.99
CA GLN A 489 -9.44 -28.16 15.13
C GLN A 489 -8.42 -27.01 15.06
N THR A 490 -7.26 -27.29 14.47
CA THR A 490 -6.19 -26.32 14.26
C THR A 490 -6.63 -25.19 13.33
N ILE A 491 -7.32 -25.50 12.23
CA ILE A 491 -7.83 -24.51 11.27
C ILE A 491 -8.91 -23.65 11.92
N GLN A 492 -9.85 -24.25 12.65
CA GLN A 492 -10.92 -23.48 13.32
C GLN A 492 -10.34 -22.55 14.39
N LYS A 493 -9.34 -23.00 15.14
CA LYS A 493 -8.58 -22.19 16.08
C LYS A 493 -7.90 -21.00 15.40
N GLN A 494 -7.22 -21.27 14.29
CA GLN A 494 -6.51 -20.28 13.51
C GLN A 494 -7.46 -19.20 13.01
N VAL A 495 -8.58 -19.59 12.41
CA VAL A 495 -9.58 -18.67 11.85
C VAL A 495 -10.19 -17.80 12.95
N ASN A 496 -10.51 -18.39 14.11
CA ASN A 496 -11.01 -17.63 15.26
C ASN A 496 -9.99 -16.60 15.78
N LEU A 497 -8.69 -16.92 15.72
CA LEU A 497 -7.63 -15.98 16.10
C LEU A 497 -7.49 -14.86 15.07
N GLU A 498 -7.38 -15.21 13.78
CA GLU A 498 -7.21 -14.27 12.67
C GLU A 498 -8.43 -13.35 12.51
N SER A 499 -9.65 -13.84 12.75
CA SER A 499 -10.88 -13.03 12.76
C SER A 499 -10.80 -11.82 13.71
N THR A 500 -10.10 -11.99 14.83
CA THR A 500 -9.89 -10.94 15.84
C THR A 500 -8.69 -10.04 15.57
N MET A 501 -7.89 -10.32 14.54
CA MET A 501 -6.78 -9.46 14.13
C MET A 501 -7.30 -8.22 13.41
N ASP A 502 -6.50 -7.16 13.42
CA ASP A 502 -6.84 -5.91 12.76
C ASP A 502 -6.57 -6.04 11.25
N GLU A 503 -7.38 -5.39 10.41
CA GLU A 503 -7.16 -5.37 8.96
C GLU A 503 -6.03 -4.40 8.62
N TYR A 504 -5.16 -4.79 7.70
CA TYR A 504 -4.09 -3.91 7.21
C TYR A 504 -4.67 -2.94 6.16
N GLU A 505 -4.81 -1.66 6.51
CA GLU A 505 -5.37 -0.61 5.62
C GLU A 505 -4.45 -0.23 4.43
N GLY A 506 -3.29 -0.87 4.29
CA GLY A 506 -2.34 -0.69 3.20
C GLY A 506 -1.09 0.10 3.59
N THR A 507 -0.13 0.18 2.66
CA THR A 507 1.21 0.77 2.86
C THR A 507 1.25 2.29 2.94
N MET A 508 0.10 2.97 2.89
CA MET A 508 0.03 4.43 2.78
C MET A 508 0.61 5.13 4.02
N ASP A 509 0.25 4.65 5.21
CA ASP A 509 0.73 5.25 6.46
C ASP A 509 2.23 4.98 6.66
N ASP A 510 2.67 3.77 6.31
CA ASP A 510 4.08 3.38 6.42
C ASP A 510 4.98 4.22 5.49
N TYR A 511 4.57 4.44 4.23
CA TYR A 511 5.28 5.36 3.33
C TYR A 511 5.20 6.82 3.76
N LEU A 512 4.07 7.25 4.34
CA LEU A 512 3.90 8.61 4.83
C LEU A 512 4.91 8.93 5.95
N GLU A 513 5.15 7.99 6.85
CA GLU A 513 6.16 8.13 7.89
C GLU A 513 7.55 8.34 7.29
N MET A 514 7.94 7.47 6.35
CA MET A 514 9.22 7.61 5.64
C MET A 514 9.33 8.95 4.89
N PHE A 515 8.22 9.42 4.30
CA PHE A 515 8.15 10.69 3.60
C PHE A 515 8.37 11.89 4.54
N LEU A 516 7.70 11.91 5.69
CA LEU A 516 7.89 12.95 6.69
C LEU A 516 9.32 12.91 7.27
N GLN A 517 9.84 11.72 7.54
CA GLN A 517 11.23 11.54 7.98
C GLN A 517 12.23 12.11 6.96
N PHE A 518 12.04 11.82 5.67
CA PHE A 518 12.84 12.40 4.59
C PHE A 518 12.76 13.93 4.59
N GLY A 519 11.58 14.49 4.79
CA GLY A 519 11.41 15.93 4.94
C GLY A 519 12.25 16.53 6.07
N TYR A 520 12.23 15.95 7.27
CA TYR A 520 13.04 16.44 8.39
C TYR A 520 14.54 16.37 8.13
N VAL A 521 15.00 15.34 7.41
CA VAL A 521 16.43 15.15 7.09
C VAL A 521 16.91 16.15 6.04
N PHE A 522 16.14 16.34 4.96
CA PHE A 522 16.62 17.09 3.79
C PHE A 522 16.20 18.57 3.77
N LEU A 523 15.01 18.93 4.26
CA LEU A 523 14.55 20.34 4.25
C LEU A 523 15.42 21.23 5.14
N PHE A 524 15.79 20.74 6.32
CA PHE A 524 16.49 21.51 7.36
C PHE A 524 17.92 21.01 7.59
N SER A 525 18.54 20.44 6.55
CA SER A 525 19.84 19.78 6.64
C SER A 525 20.98 20.71 7.11
N SER A 526 20.94 21.98 6.70
CA SER A 526 21.84 23.03 7.17
C SER A 526 21.65 23.35 8.66
N ALA A 527 20.40 23.30 9.16
CA ALA A 527 20.09 23.62 10.54
C ALA A 527 20.45 22.48 11.51
N PHE A 528 20.16 21.22 11.16
CA PHE A 528 20.38 20.06 12.04
C PHE A 528 20.97 18.84 11.32
N PRO A 529 22.32 18.80 11.15
CA PRO A 529 22.99 17.68 10.48
C PRO A 529 22.80 16.30 11.10
N LEU A 530 22.47 16.24 12.40
CA LEU A 530 22.26 14.97 13.12
C LEU A 530 20.89 14.32 12.80
N ALA A 531 20.01 14.99 12.04
CA ALA A 531 18.70 14.43 11.66
C ALA A 531 18.83 13.05 11.00
N ALA A 532 19.79 12.89 10.08
CA ALA A 532 20.01 11.65 9.34
C ALA A 532 20.43 10.48 10.26
N PHE A 533 21.17 10.75 11.33
CA PHE A 533 21.56 9.72 12.30
C PHE A 533 20.36 9.18 13.08
N TRP A 534 19.51 10.07 13.57
CA TRP A 534 18.29 9.68 14.26
C TRP A 534 17.31 8.96 13.32
N ALA A 535 17.17 9.43 12.09
CA ALA A 535 16.38 8.76 11.06
C ALA A 535 16.90 7.34 10.75
N LEU A 536 18.24 7.18 10.63
CA LEU A 536 18.87 5.88 10.44
C LEU A 536 18.58 4.93 11.60
N LEU A 537 18.72 5.40 12.85
CA LEU A 537 18.43 4.60 14.03
C LEU A 537 16.96 4.15 14.06
N ASN A 538 16.03 5.07 13.73
CA ASN A 538 14.61 4.76 13.62
C ASN A 538 14.37 3.67 12.58
N ASN A 539 14.91 3.81 11.37
CA ASN A 539 14.64 2.87 10.28
C ASN A 539 15.21 1.47 10.53
N VAL A 540 16.36 1.36 11.21
CA VAL A 540 16.91 0.06 11.62
C VAL A 540 15.94 -0.69 12.53
N THR A 541 15.28 0.03 13.44
CA THR A 541 14.23 -0.54 14.27
C THR A 541 12.92 -0.72 13.51
N GLU A 542 12.60 0.18 12.58
CA GLU A 542 11.35 0.21 11.81
C GLU A 542 11.18 -1.04 10.95
N ILE A 543 12.26 -1.44 10.27
CA ILE A 543 12.30 -2.68 9.47
C ILE A 543 11.83 -3.89 10.30
N ARG A 544 12.11 -3.90 11.61
CA ARG A 544 11.79 -5.03 12.49
C ARG A 544 10.42 -4.87 13.15
N SER A 545 10.00 -3.66 13.53
CA SER A 545 8.64 -3.40 14.04
C SER A 545 7.60 -3.69 12.97
N ASP A 546 7.79 -3.19 11.75
CA ASP A 546 6.89 -3.45 10.62
C ASP A 546 6.81 -4.93 10.28
N ALA A 547 7.95 -5.61 10.19
CA ALA A 547 8.00 -7.05 9.98
C ALA A 547 7.23 -7.82 11.08
N PHE A 548 7.32 -7.37 12.34
CA PHE A 548 6.56 -7.96 13.43
C PHE A 548 5.06 -7.68 13.31
N LYS A 549 4.66 -6.45 12.95
CA LYS A 549 3.27 -6.05 12.72
C LYS A 549 2.63 -6.95 11.66
N MET A 550 3.28 -7.10 10.51
CA MET A 550 2.80 -7.92 9.39
C MET A 550 2.71 -9.42 9.73
N CYS A 551 3.62 -9.93 10.58
CA CYS A 551 3.63 -11.36 10.92
C CYS A 551 2.66 -11.74 12.05
N ARG A 552 2.30 -10.82 12.95
CA ARG A 552 1.66 -11.18 14.25
C ARG A 552 0.49 -10.31 14.66
N VAL A 553 0.32 -9.12 14.09
CA VAL A 553 -0.67 -8.13 14.53
C VAL A 553 -1.83 -8.05 13.57
N PHE A 554 -1.53 -7.93 12.27
CA PHE A 554 -2.54 -7.81 11.24
C PHE A 554 -2.99 -9.16 10.69
N GLN A 555 -4.20 -9.19 10.18
CA GLN A 555 -4.65 -10.23 9.24
C GLN A 555 -3.75 -10.19 8.00
N ARG A 556 -3.60 -11.34 7.33
CA ARG A 556 -2.88 -11.39 6.05
C ARG A 556 -3.62 -10.50 5.05
N PRO A 557 -2.97 -9.49 4.45
CA PRO A 557 -3.58 -8.74 3.36
C PRO A 557 -3.58 -9.58 2.08
N PHE A 558 -4.53 -9.32 1.19
CA PHE A 558 -4.49 -9.89 -0.15
C PHE A 558 -3.29 -9.36 -0.94
N ALA A 559 -2.62 -10.24 -1.68
CA ALA A 559 -1.45 -9.90 -2.46
C ALA A 559 -1.82 -8.96 -3.63
N GLU A 560 -1.30 -7.74 -3.57
CA GLU A 560 -1.44 -6.74 -4.63
C GLU A 560 -0.18 -6.63 -5.48
N SER A 561 -0.36 -6.58 -6.80
CA SER A 561 0.71 -6.29 -7.76
C SER A 561 1.14 -4.83 -7.70
N ALA A 562 2.45 -4.58 -7.72
CA ALA A 562 3.02 -3.25 -7.82
C ALA A 562 4.30 -3.29 -8.65
N SER A 563 4.43 -2.36 -9.61
CA SER A 563 5.66 -2.17 -10.40
C SER A 563 6.56 -1.06 -9.85
N ASN A 564 6.01 -0.16 -9.03
CA ASN A 564 6.72 0.94 -8.40
C ASN A 564 6.01 1.41 -7.13
N ILE A 565 6.59 2.39 -6.45
CA ILE A 565 6.02 3.03 -5.24
C ILE A 565 4.90 4.04 -5.55
N GLY A 566 4.48 4.18 -6.81
CA GLY A 566 3.37 5.02 -7.23
C GLY A 566 3.61 6.52 -7.03
N ALA A 567 2.60 7.21 -6.51
CA ALA A 567 2.63 8.65 -6.25
C ALA A 567 3.75 9.08 -5.27
N TRP A 568 4.27 8.16 -4.45
CA TRP A 568 5.33 8.44 -3.50
C TRP A 568 6.63 8.88 -4.17
N GLN A 569 6.98 8.33 -5.34
CA GLN A 569 8.19 8.74 -6.08
C GLN A 569 8.15 10.23 -6.39
N VAL A 570 7.04 10.68 -6.97
CA VAL A 570 6.82 12.08 -7.31
C VAL A 570 6.83 12.95 -6.05
N ALA A 571 6.23 12.47 -4.95
CA ALA A 571 6.25 13.20 -3.68
C ALA A 571 7.69 13.41 -3.14
N PHE A 572 8.52 12.36 -3.12
CA PHE A 572 9.91 12.44 -2.69
C PHE A 572 10.76 13.37 -3.58
N GLU A 573 10.52 13.38 -4.89
CA GLU A 573 11.19 14.30 -5.82
C GLU A 573 10.79 15.75 -5.56
N VAL A 574 9.49 16.02 -5.37
CA VAL A 574 8.96 17.36 -5.07
C VAL A 574 9.52 17.89 -3.76
N ILE A 575 9.50 17.11 -2.68
CA ILE A 575 10.08 17.56 -1.39
C ILE A 575 11.59 17.76 -1.49
N SER A 576 12.29 16.96 -2.32
CA SER A 576 13.71 17.14 -2.60
C SER A 576 13.98 18.44 -3.39
N VAL A 577 13.05 18.92 -4.22
CA VAL A 577 13.14 20.26 -4.86
C VAL A 577 12.86 21.37 -3.84
N ILE A 578 11.83 21.22 -3.00
CA ILE A 578 11.52 22.17 -1.92
C ILE A 578 12.71 22.27 -0.94
N ALA A 579 13.44 21.18 -0.71
CA ALA A 579 14.65 21.17 0.11
C ALA A 579 15.76 22.07 -0.45
N VAL A 580 15.93 22.15 -1.77
CA VAL A 580 16.90 23.08 -2.39
C VAL A 580 16.54 24.52 -2.03
N ILE A 581 15.27 24.89 -2.25
CA ILE A 581 14.75 26.24 -1.95
C ILE A 581 14.93 26.55 -0.45
N THR A 582 14.57 25.60 0.41
CA THR A 582 14.61 25.76 1.88
C THR A 582 16.05 25.96 2.37
N ASN A 583 17.00 25.11 1.95
CA ASN A 583 18.38 25.23 2.41
C ASN A 583 19.06 26.49 1.83
N CYS A 584 18.79 26.87 0.57
CA CYS A 584 19.34 28.11 0.01
C CYS A 584 18.82 29.34 0.77
N ALA A 585 17.53 29.37 1.11
CA ALA A 585 16.94 30.44 1.90
C ALA A 585 17.50 30.49 3.33
N LEU A 586 17.66 29.34 4.01
CA LEU A 586 18.26 29.25 5.34
C LEU A 586 19.70 29.79 5.35
N ILE A 587 20.53 29.35 4.40
CA ILE A 587 21.91 29.80 4.26
C ILE A 587 21.95 31.30 3.98
N GLY A 588 21.06 31.82 3.11
CA GLY A 588 21.07 33.24 2.77
C GLY A 588 20.54 34.18 3.85
N MET A 589 19.74 33.67 4.78
CA MET A 589 19.28 34.45 5.93
C MET A 589 20.29 34.50 7.07
N ASP A 590 21.26 33.59 7.10
CA ASP A 590 22.24 33.47 8.17
C ASP A 590 23.10 34.77 8.32
N PRO A 591 23.19 35.35 9.53
CA PRO A 591 23.96 36.56 9.78
C PRO A 591 25.44 36.45 9.40
N GLU A 592 26.05 35.27 9.52
CA GLU A 592 27.45 35.05 9.17
C GLU A 592 27.66 35.08 7.64
N VAL A 593 26.70 34.66 6.81
CA VAL A 593 26.82 34.80 5.34
C VAL A 593 26.67 36.26 4.94
N LYS A 594 25.73 36.97 5.58
CA LYS A 594 25.51 38.40 5.30
C LYS A 594 26.75 39.24 5.58
N LYS A 595 27.60 38.85 6.55
CA LYS A 595 28.89 39.51 6.82
C LYS A 595 29.93 39.35 5.70
N LEU A 596 29.81 38.34 4.85
CA LEU A 596 30.74 38.09 3.74
C LEU A 596 30.40 38.86 2.49
N LEU A 597 29.16 39.33 2.41
CA LEU A 597 28.71 40.16 1.32
C LEU A 597 29.18 41.60 1.58
N PRO A 598 29.47 42.38 0.52
CA PRO A 598 29.84 43.78 0.68
C PRO A 598 28.80 44.54 1.50
N SER A 599 29.25 45.41 2.42
CA SER A 599 28.37 46.18 3.32
C SER A 599 27.32 47.04 2.57
N ASP A 600 27.62 47.40 1.33
CA ASP A 600 26.85 48.34 0.53
C ASP A 600 25.86 47.63 -0.42
N ILE A 601 25.72 46.31 -0.29
CA ILE A 601 24.84 45.52 -1.15
C ILE A 601 23.37 45.72 -0.75
N SER A 602 22.50 45.96 -1.73
CA SER A 602 21.07 46.06 -1.48
C SER A 602 20.48 44.70 -1.09
N ALA A 603 19.42 44.68 -0.26
CA ALA A 603 18.71 43.45 0.08
C ALA A 603 18.21 42.69 -1.17
N VAL A 604 17.84 43.42 -2.23
CA VAL A 604 17.41 42.84 -3.52
C VAL A 604 18.56 42.07 -4.17
N ASN A 605 19.78 42.63 -4.18
CA ASN A 605 20.94 41.99 -4.75
C ASN A 605 21.36 40.74 -3.97
N ILE A 606 21.20 40.74 -2.64
CA ILE A 606 21.39 39.55 -1.80
C ILE A 606 20.43 38.43 -2.24
N VAL A 607 19.14 38.73 -2.39
CA VAL A 607 18.14 37.74 -2.83
C VAL A 607 18.48 37.21 -4.22
N ILE A 608 18.87 38.07 -5.16
CA ILE A 608 19.26 37.65 -6.52
C ILE A 608 20.44 36.68 -6.49
N ILE A 609 21.45 36.92 -5.64
CA ILE A 609 22.60 36.01 -5.49
C ILE A 609 22.14 34.63 -5.01
N PHE A 610 21.29 34.56 -3.99
CA PHE A 610 20.80 33.28 -3.47
C PHE A 610 19.89 32.55 -4.44
N VAL A 611 19.05 33.27 -5.18
CA VAL A 611 18.24 32.68 -6.26
C VAL A 611 19.14 32.16 -7.38
N ALA A 612 20.23 32.86 -7.73
CA ALA A 612 21.19 32.37 -8.71
C ALA A 612 21.89 31.09 -8.24
N VAL A 613 22.32 31.02 -6.97
CA VAL A 613 22.90 29.81 -6.36
C VAL A 613 21.90 28.65 -6.37
N GLU A 614 20.65 28.93 -6.03
CA GLU A 614 19.55 27.96 -6.06
C GLU A 614 19.34 27.39 -7.47
N HIS A 615 19.30 28.23 -8.50
CA HIS A 615 19.18 27.78 -9.90
C HIS A 615 20.39 26.95 -10.35
N VAL A 616 21.60 27.27 -9.89
CA VAL A 616 22.79 26.45 -10.16
C VAL A 616 22.65 25.06 -9.51
N ILE A 617 22.20 24.98 -8.26
CA ILE A 617 21.99 23.70 -7.58
C ILE A 617 20.87 22.90 -8.25
N LEU A 618 19.77 23.54 -8.66
CA LEU A 618 18.71 22.89 -9.42
C LEU A 618 19.19 22.39 -10.79
N ALA A 619 20.04 23.16 -11.48
CA ALA A 619 20.62 22.74 -12.75
C ALA A 619 21.57 21.53 -12.57
N VAL A 620 22.40 21.53 -11.53
CA VAL A 620 23.26 20.39 -11.17
C VAL A 620 22.41 19.17 -10.84
N LYS A 621 21.35 19.34 -10.05
CA LYS A 621 20.40 18.28 -9.72
C LYS A 621 19.74 17.70 -10.97
N GLY A 622 19.26 18.56 -11.88
CA GLY A 622 18.69 18.15 -13.16
C GLY A 622 19.71 17.40 -14.03
N ALA A 623 20.97 17.84 -14.06
CA ALA A 623 22.04 17.16 -14.77
C ALA A 623 22.35 15.78 -14.17
N VAL A 624 22.41 15.65 -12.84
CA VAL A 624 22.61 14.36 -12.16
C VAL A 624 21.46 13.40 -12.45
N ALA A 625 20.22 13.89 -12.36
CA ALA A 625 19.03 13.10 -12.70
C ALA A 625 19.04 12.63 -14.16
N TYR A 626 19.45 13.49 -15.09
CA TYR A 626 19.59 13.13 -16.50
C TYR A 626 20.72 12.13 -16.77
N CYS A 627 21.84 12.21 -16.03
CA CYS A 627 22.99 11.32 -16.21
C CYS A 627 22.75 9.89 -15.69
N ILE A 628 21.84 9.71 -14.75
CA ILE A 628 21.53 8.40 -14.15
C ILE A 628 20.26 7.87 -14.84
N PRO A 629 20.34 6.95 -15.82
CA PRO A 629 19.15 6.44 -16.47
C PRO A 629 18.28 5.66 -15.47
N ASP A 630 16.97 5.88 -15.52
CA ASP A 630 15.95 5.27 -14.64
C ASP A 630 15.92 3.75 -14.68
N THR A 631 16.27 3.15 -15.82
CA THR A 631 16.25 1.70 -16.03
C THR A 631 17.68 1.20 -16.32
N PRO A 632 18.14 0.12 -15.67
CA PRO A 632 19.41 -0.49 -16.01
C PRO A 632 19.41 -0.99 -17.46
N LYS A 633 20.53 -0.80 -18.18
CA LYS A 633 20.66 -1.16 -19.60
C LYS A 633 20.35 -2.64 -19.90
N TRP A 634 20.67 -3.54 -18.98
CA TRP A 634 20.36 -4.96 -19.16
C TRP A 634 18.86 -5.23 -19.08
N VAL A 635 18.11 -4.54 -18.21
CA VAL A 635 16.64 -4.65 -18.12
C VAL A 635 16.00 -4.14 -19.41
N GLU A 636 16.47 -2.99 -19.90
CA GLU A 636 16.01 -2.39 -21.16
C GLU A 636 16.20 -3.35 -22.34
N ILE A 637 17.40 -3.94 -22.49
CA ILE A 637 17.69 -4.91 -23.54
C ILE A 637 16.77 -6.15 -23.45
N GLU A 638 16.51 -6.67 -22.24
CA GLU A 638 15.65 -7.83 -22.09
C GLU A 638 14.17 -7.51 -22.36
N LEU A 639 13.67 -6.35 -21.94
CA LEU A 639 12.33 -5.89 -22.30
C LEU A 639 12.18 -5.72 -23.82
N GLU A 640 13.19 -5.15 -24.48
CA GLU A 640 13.22 -5.04 -25.95
C GLU A 640 13.22 -6.40 -26.64
N LYS A 641 13.99 -7.38 -26.14
CA LYS A 641 13.99 -8.75 -26.65
C LYS A 641 12.61 -9.40 -26.53
N MET A 642 11.96 -9.27 -25.38
CA MET A 642 10.61 -9.81 -25.15
C MET A 642 9.59 -9.16 -26.09
N ALA A 643 9.62 -7.84 -26.24
CA ALA A 643 8.76 -7.12 -27.18
C ALA A 643 9.00 -7.56 -28.64
N PHE A 644 10.26 -7.76 -29.02
CA PHE A 644 10.62 -8.26 -30.35
C PHE A 644 10.10 -9.68 -30.60
N GLN A 645 10.25 -10.58 -29.62
CA GLN A 645 9.75 -11.95 -29.70
C GLN A 645 8.21 -12.00 -29.82
N SER A 646 7.50 -11.20 -29.03
CA SER A 646 6.03 -11.07 -29.13
C SER A 646 5.61 -10.60 -30.54
N LYS A 647 6.30 -9.60 -31.08
CA LYS A 647 6.06 -9.12 -32.46
C LYS A 647 6.35 -10.19 -33.51
N GLN A 648 7.41 -10.98 -33.32
CA GLN A 648 7.77 -12.07 -34.22
C GLN A 648 6.75 -13.22 -34.17
N ALA A 649 6.25 -13.57 -32.98
CA ALA A 649 5.19 -14.54 -32.78
C ALA A 649 3.90 -14.12 -33.49
N LEU A 650 3.46 -12.86 -33.29
CA LEU A 650 2.31 -12.30 -34.00
C LEU A 650 2.51 -12.29 -35.52
N HIS A 651 3.72 -11.99 -36.00
CA HIS A 651 4.02 -12.05 -37.43
C HIS A 651 3.94 -13.49 -37.97
N ALA A 652 4.50 -14.47 -37.26
CA ALA A 652 4.41 -15.88 -37.62
C ALA A 652 2.95 -16.37 -37.66
N GLU A 653 2.14 -15.98 -36.69
CA GLU A 653 0.71 -16.29 -36.66
C GLU A 653 -0.03 -15.67 -37.86
N ARG A 654 0.23 -14.39 -38.16
CA ARG A 654 -0.34 -13.73 -39.35
C ARG A 654 0.06 -14.41 -40.65
N MET A 655 1.32 -14.84 -40.77
CA MET A 655 1.80 -15.58 -41.94
C MET A 655 1.14 -16.96 -42.05
N ALA A 656 0.97 -17.67 -40.95
CA ALA A 656 0.26 -18.95 -40.91
C ALA A 656 -1.22 -18.79 -41.27
N ALA A 657 -1.88 -17.76 -40.72
CA ALA A 657 -3.26 -17.41 -41.04
C ALA A 657 -3.42 -17.03 -42.52
N ALA A 658 -2.50 -16.22 -43.07
CA ALA A 658 -2.49 -15.84 -44.49
C ALA A 658 -2.30 -17.06 -45.40
N SER A 659 -1.40 -17.98 -45.07
CA SER A 659 -1.20 -19.23 -45.80
C SER A 659 -2.47 -20.11 -45.79
N SER A 660 -3.14 -20.23 -44.64
CA SER A 660 -4.42 -20.93 -44.50
C SER A 660 -5.53 -20.29 -45.34
N GLN A 661 -5.63 -18.95 -45.33
CA GLN A 661 -6.57 -18.20 -46.16
C GLN A 661 -6.29 -18.36 -47.65
N GLN A 662 -5.02 -18.32 -48.06
CA GLN A 662 -4.60 -18.51 -49.45
C GLN A 662 -4.93 -19.92 -49.95
N LYS A 663 -4.73 -20.94 -49.09
CA LYS A 663 -5.13 -22.32 -49.39
C LYS A 663 -6.65 -22.45 -49.54
N LYS A 664 -7.43 -21.88 -48.62
CA LYS A 664 -8.90 -21.87 -48.68
C LYS A 664 -9.42 -21.17 -49.94
N LEU A 665 -8.82 -20.05 -50.32
CA LEU A 665 -9.17 -19.33 -51.56
C LEU A 665 -8.82 -20.16 -52.81
N GLY A 666 -7.65 -20.80 -52.83
CA GLY A 666 -7.26 -21.69 -53.92
C GLY A 666 -8.18 -22.90 -54.09
N ASP A 667 -8.66 -23.49 -52.98
CA ASP A 667 -9.62 -24.60 -53.02
C ASP A 667 -11.01 -24.15 -53.50
N LEU A 668 -11.46 -22.95 -53.12
CA LEU A 668 -12.69 -22.35 -53.62
C LEU A 668 -12.63 -22.06 -55.13
N LEU A 669 -11.53 -21.49 -55.62
CA LEU A 669 -11.34 -21.23 -57.06
C LEU A 669 -11.31 -22.52 -57.89
N LYS A 670 -10.78 -23.62 -57.34
CA LYS A 670 -10.80 -24.95 -57.97
C LYS A 670 -12.20 -25.58 -58.01
N LEU A 671 -13.04 -25.30 -57.02
CA LEU A 671 -14.44 -25.72 -57.00
C LEU A 671 -15.25 -24.95 -58.05
N GLU A 672 -15.05 -23.64 -58.14
CA GLU A 672 -15.72 -22.77 -59.11
C GLU A 672 -15.35 -23.15 -60.56
N THR A 673 -14.07 -23.41 -60.85
CA THR A 673 -13.65 -23.88 -62.18
C THR A 673 -14.22 -25.25 -62.54
N ARG A 674 -14.43 -26.14 -61.56
CA ARG A 674 -15.10 -27.44 -61.77
C ARG A 674 -16.58 -27.29 -62.06
N GLU A 675 -17.28 -26.36 -61.40
CA GLU A 675 -18.70 -26.08 -61.66
C GLU A 675 -18.92 -25.40 -63.02
N THR A 676 -18.00 -24.57 -63.49
CA THR A 676 -18.08 -23.96 -64.84
C THR A 676 -17.67 -24.89 -65.99
N SER A 677 -17.07 -26.05 -65.68
CA SER A 677 -16.62 -27.04 -66.68
C SER A 677 -17.59 -28.21 -66.87
N ILE A 678 -18.70 -28.22 -66.12
CA ILE A 678 -19.88 -29.10 -66.27
C ILE A 678 -20.96 -28.28 -66.97
#